data_AF-A0A349VGL0-F1
#
_entry.id   AF-A0A349VGL0-F1
#
_cell.length_a   1.000
_cell.length_b   1.000
_cell.length_c   1.000
_cell.angle_alpha   90.00
_cell.angle_beta   90.00
_cell.angle_gamma   90.00
#
_symmetry.space_group_name_H-M   'P 1'
#
loop_
_entity.id
_entity.type
_entity.pdbx_description
1 polymer ?
#
loop_
_entity_poly.entity_id
_entity_poly.type
_entity_poly.pdbx_seq_one_letter_code
_entity_poly.pdbx_strand_id
1 'polypeptide(L)'
;MSLPLQVLPQRSQLVVEPEYIFHVTRNRLELSIRLQAVVRGGAAKQLNILAPGWKIEGVGPPSVVDSASVSESSGVVTVPFLKPIAGEVVVELQCSRRLDPDSEEVQWATPVPEADLVGPARVGITSESDIELVPDTERIVGMSRQVSSQLNGPSVDLSRMSYRVQADNSTFVATRRILDQQIDASITAQVDIDFRQVVVQQATRINVAHVPLQFIEWMVPESVVETGSIEARFNGQLLTPEVISRSSGINDLGGDDSFNNELGAGAEGDGSDRSSRIVRVLLPDPLFGTGELVTRYTQLMPKIPEEATVPISIPLLLPKGAVVGRQSVTLSSVEELNVDVRDERWNREGSLQTIGLGRTWNASQGQATIDIAVSQSQKSLLGETVVEATWVRTTLRGPMRFDQWAFAVTSASDSLTLTLPVLAKEGNDVLAGNQIARARVNNSPWSAADEATGRVDLDLGQSRGTHLIEVEVRQPRKESLLKGAIQGLDWIDFQSSAMPSASLYSRVVWEILVPDGSELLWGPRGWTSQQVWDWSPSLNQKPAVSVQNLASWVTAASNPQSNIQGRLGVGWLSMPRDFIEHRRVFCDVGGPTDVGVFLVPRWLLVLVASGLPLAIGAVLTVLPRLTAIALVVASVVFIGGMAIGPTITLCILKASLPGLALAVPAGVASWWRLLLKRRTQGTYELESWEMKHSGSKKVTPQESLVINMKPSTAQTVVPVASSQSRAETE
;
A
#
# COMPACT_ATOMS: atom_id res chain seq x y z
N MET A 1 32.30 -35.69 92.04
CA MET A 1 32.56 -34.59 91.10
C MET A 1 31.88 -34.93 89.78
N SER A 2 30.82 -34.23 89.41
CA SER A 2 30.12 -34.38 88.12
C SER A 2 30.55 -33.23 87.21
N LEU A 3 31.11 -33.56 86.04
CA LEU A 3 31.44 -32.58 85.00
C LEU A 3 30.14 -32.02 84.38
N PRO A 4 30.04 -30.70 84.14
CA PRO A 4 28.90 -30.13 83.44
C PRO A 4 28.95 -30.48 81.94
N LEU A 5 27.99 -31.29 81.49
CA LEU A 5 27.77 -31.59 80.07
C LEU A 5 27.04 -30.40 79.42
N GLN A 6 27.73 -29.64 78.56
CA GLN A 6 27.13 -28.56 77.80
C GLN A 6 26.74 -29.08 76.40
N VAL A 7 25.45 -29.33 76.18
CA VAL A 7 24.91 -29.75 74.87
C VAL A 7 24.77 -28.51 73.99
N LEU A 8 25.61 -28.41 72.96
CA LEU A 8 25.49 -27.38 71.93
C LEU A 8 24.45 -27.81 70.88
N PRO A 9 23.50 -26.94 70.49
CA PRO A 9 22.52 -27.27 69.47
C PRO A 9 23.19 -27.52 68.12
N GLN A 10 22.76 -28.57 67.42
CA GLN A 10 23.28 -28.95 66.11
C GLN A 10 22.81 -27.92 65.06
N ARG A 11 23.75 -27.23 64.41
CA ARG A 11 23.44 -26.21 63.39
C ARG A 11 22.88 -26.89 62.14
N SER A 12 21.75 -26.39 61.62
CA SER A 12 21.22 -26.79 60.32
C SER A 12 22.07 -26.15 59.22
N GLN A 13 22.45 -26.94 58.21
CA GLN A 13 23.05 -26.45 56.97
C GLN A 13 22.00 -26.55 55.86
N LEU A 14 21.66 -25.41 55.25
CA LEU A 14 20.67 -25.30 54.19
C LEU A 14 21.37 -25.01 52.86
N VAL A 15 21.14 -25.88 51.86
CA VAL A 15 21.57 -25.67 50.48
C VAL A 15 20.32 -25.49 49.60
N VAL A 16 20.26 -24.45 48.77
CA VAL A 16 19.08 -24.17 47.92
C VAL A 16 19.47 -23.99 46.47
N GLU A 17 18.80 -24.69 45.55
CA GLU A 17 18.91 -24.51 44.10
C GLU A 17 17.61 -23.89 43.55
N PRO A 18 17.66 -22.61 43.13
CA PRO A 18 16.47 -21.91 42.64
C PRO A 18 16.26 -21.99 41.12
N GLU A 19 15.00 -22.12 40.71
CA GLU A 19 14.53 -21.93 39.34
C GLU A 19 13.43 -20.86 39.31
N TYR A 20 13.55 -19.90 38.39
CA TYR A 20 12.63 -18.76 38.25
C TYR A 20 12.05 -18.71 36.84
N ILE A 21 10.74 -18.52 36.74
CA ILE A 21 10.04 -18.26 35.47
C ILE A 21 9.28 -16.94 35.62
N PHE A 22 9.73 -15.92 34.88
CA PHE A 22 9.06 -14.63 34.77
C PHE A 22 8.15 -14.62 33.54
N HIS A 23 6.93 -14.14 33.72
CA HIS A 23 5.97 -13.87 32.66
C HIS A 23 5.56 -12.41 32.71
N VAL A 24 5.88 -11.66 31.65
CA VAL A 24 5.60 -10.24 31.54
C VAL A 24 4.30 -10.03 30.79
N THR A 25 3.32 -9.45 31.48
CA THR A 25 2.03 -9.02 30.90
C THR A 25 1.98 -7.49 30.79
N ARG A 26 0.91 -6.96 30.21
CA ARG A 26 0.74 -5.51 30.04
C ARG A 26 0.83 -4.71 31.34
N ASN A 27 0.24 -5.21 32.43
CA ASN A 27 0.12 -4.48 33.71
C ASN A 27 0.71 -5.23 34.93
N ARG A 28 1.27 -6.42 34.72
CA ARG A 28 1.74 -7.28 35.80
C ARG A 28 2.96 -8.09 35.36
N LEU A 29 3.87 -8.28 36.29
CA LEU A 29 4.95 -9.25 36.20
C LEU A 29 4.57 -10.42 37.10
N GLU A 30 4.46 -11.61 36.51
CA GLU A 30 4.19 -12.84 37.23
C GLU A 30 5.48 -13.64 37.37
N LEU A 31 5.69 -14.23 38.53
CA LEU A 31 6.89 -14.98 38.87
C LEU A 31 6.49 -16.31 39.48
N SER A 32 6.93 -17.40 38.85
CA SER A 32 6.91 -18.73 39.43
C SER A 32 8.31 -19.09 39.92
N ILE A 33 8.43 -19.44 41.20
CA ILE A 33 9.68 -19.83 41.85
C ILE A 33 9.59 -21.29 42.23
N ARG A 34 10.61 -22.08 41.91
CA ARG A 34 10.80 -23.44 42.41
C ARG A 34 12.15 -23.54 43.12
N LEU A 35 12.12 -23.82 44.41
CA LEU A 35 13.30 -23.92 45.27
C LEU A 35 13.51 -25.38 45.66
N GLN A 36 14.59 -25.99 45.19
CA GLN A 36 15.02 -27.31 45.65
C GLN A 36 16.00 -27.13 46.80
N ALA A 37 15.60 -27.49 48.02
CA ALA A 37 16.39 -27.29 49.21
C ALA A 37 16.83 -28.62 49.84
N VAL A 38 18.07 -28.69 50.31
CA VAL A 38 18.63 -29.83 51.03
C VAL A 38 19.07 -29.36 52.42
N VAL A 39 18.43 -29.89 53.45
CA VAL A 39 18.72 -29.59 54.86
C VAL A 39 19.59 -30.69 55.45
N ARG A 40 20.76 -30.33 55.99
CA ARG A 40 21.70 -31.24 56.67
C ARG A 40 21.90 -30.85 58.14
N GLY A 41 22.12 -31.82 59.02
CA GLY A 41 22.31 -31.56 60.45
C GLY A 41 20.99 -31.36 61.19
N GLY A 42 20.83 -30.23 61.90
CA GLY A 42 19.59 -29.91 62.61
C GLY A 42 18.40 -29.70 61.65
N ALA A 43 17.20 -30.12 62.06
CA ALA A 43 15.99 -29.96 61.24
C ALA A 43 15.59 -28.49 61.11
N ALA A 44 15.37 -28.01 59.88
CA ALA A 44 14.94 -26.65 59.59
C ALA A 44 13.43 -26.49 59.84
N LYS A 45 13.01 -25.36 60.40
CA LYS A 45 11.61 -25.06 60.71
C LYS A 45 10.93 -24.15 59.67
N GLN A 46 11.72 -23.38 58.93
CA GLN A 46 11.24 -22.40 57.97
C GLN A 46 12.31 -22.15 56.90
N LEU A 47 11.88 -21.57 55.78
CA LEU A 47 12.71 -21.04 54.71
C LEU A 47 12.41 -19.54 54.55
N ASN A 48 13.46 -18.71 54.57
CA ASN A 48 13.32 -17.27 54.37
C ASN A 48 13.73 -16.91 52.93
N ILE A 49 13.01 -15.98 52.30
CA ILE A 49 13.26 -15.53 50.93
C ILE A 49 13.18 -14.01 50.89
N LEU A 50 14.25 -13.36 50.45
CA LEU A 50 14.29 -11.93 50.19
C LEU A 50 13.61 -11.64 48.84
N ALA A 51 12.40 -11.08 48.86
CA ALA A 51 11.58 -10.79 47.68
C ALA A 51 10.99 -9.37 47.73
N PRO A 52 11.84 -8.31 47.72
CA PRO A 52 11.36 -6.94 47.89
C PRO A 52 10.47 -6.52 46.72
N GLY A 53 9.29 -5.98 47.03
CA GLY A 53 8.32 -5.49 46.05
C GLY A 53 7.54 -6.58 45.31
N TRP A 54 7.61 -7.83 45.75
CA TRP A 54 6.82 -8.93 45.21
C TRP A 54 5.67 -9.27 46.15
N LYS A 55 4.45 -9.33 45.62
CA LYS A 55 3.28 -9.82 46.35
C LYS A 55 3.17 -11.34 46.19
N ILE A 56 3.06 -12.08 47.28
CA ILE A 56 2.87 -13.54 47.25
C ILE A 56 1.39 -13.86 46.99
N GLU A 57 1.13 -14.65 45.96
CA GLU A 57 -0.21 -15.10 45.58
C GLU A 57 -0.47 -16.56 46.02
N GLY A 58 0.58 -17.38 46.09
CA GLY A 58 0.48 -18.76 46.53
C GLY A 58 1.82 -19.38 46.92
N VAL A 59 1.77 -20.33 47.85
CA VAL A 59 2.93 -21.12 48.30
C VAL A 59 2.53 -22.59 48.41
N GLY A 60 3.37 -23.48 47.88
CA GLY A 60 3.14 -24.91 47.89
C GLY A 60 4.44 -25.73 48.00
N PRO A 61 4.32 -27.06 48.09
CA PRO A 61 3.07 -27.82 48.24
C PRO A 61 2.54 -27.76 49.68
N PRO A 62 1.20 -27.74 49.88
CA PRO A 62 0.58 -27.62 51.20
C PRO A 62 0.79 -28.86 52.09
N SER A 63 1.31 -29.96 51.54
CA SER A 63 1.70 -31.16 52.30
C SER A 63 3.01 -30.98 53.07
N VAL A 64 3.79 -29.95 52.73
CA VAL A 64 5.14 -29.71 53.26
C VAL A 64 5.20 -28.36 53.98
N VAL A 65 4.56 -27.34 53.39
CA VAL A 65 4.58 -25.96 53.86
C VAL A 65 3.27 -25.62 54.57
N ASP A 66 3.35 -24.89 55.67
CA ASP A 66 2.19 -24.26 56.30
C ASP A 66 1.87 -22.95 55.57
N SER A 67 1.11 -23.05 54.48
CA SER A 67 0.78 -21.91 53.61
C SER A 67 -0.06 -20.83 54.30
N ALA A 68 -0.80 -21.17 55.37
CA ALA A 68 -1.61 -20.23 56.13
C ALA A 68 -0.78 -19.35 57.08
N SER A 69 0.41 -19.81 57.47
CA SER A 69 1.32 -19.12 58.40
C SER A 69 2.46 -18.39 57.68
N VAL A 70 2.40 -18.27 56.34
CA VAL A 70 3.37 -17.49 55.57
C VAL A 70 3.25 -16.02 55.97
N SER A 71 4.37 -15.41 56.34
CA SER A 71 4.42 -14.00 56.72
C SER A 71 5.45 -13.24 55.89
N GLU A 72 5.11 -12.00 55.55
CA GLU A 72 6.00 -11.08 54.84
C GLU A 72 6.32 -9.91 55.78
N SER A 73 7.61 -9.72 56.08
CA SER A 73 8.09 -8.60 56.88
C SER A 73 9.27 -7.95 56.16
N SER A 74 9.18 -6.65 55.91
CA SER A 74 10.29 -5.86 55.34
C SER A 74 10.90 -6.46 54.07
N GLY A 75 10.08 -7.06 53.19
CA GLY A 75 10.53 -7.71 51.95
C GLY A 75 11.15 -9.09 52.12
N VAL A 76 11.11 -9.66 53.33
CA VAL A 76 11.48 -11.05 53.62
C VAL A 76 10.22 -11.88 53.81
N VAL A 77 10.08 -12.93 52.99
CA VAL A 77 9.00 -13.90 53.05
C VAL A 77 9.47 -15.08 53.88
N THR A 78 8.80 -15.33 55.00
CA THR A 78 9.06 -16.48 55.87
C THR A 78 8.06 -17.59 55.55
N VAL A 79 8.57 -18.72 55.07
CA VAL A 79 7.79 -19.90 54.69
C VAL A 79 7.99 -21.01 55.73
N PRO A 80 7.06 -21.19 56.68
CA PRO A 80 7.17 -22.22 57.71
C PRO A 80 6.87 -23.62 57.16
N PHE A 81 7.60 -24.62 57.63
CA PHE A 81 7.31 -26.03 57.34
C PHE A 81 6.30 -26.59 58.33
N LEU A 82 5.39 -27.46 57.89
CA LEU A 82 4.41 -28.12 58.76
C LEU A 82 5.04 -28.94 59.88
N LYS A 83 6.23 -29.51 59.61
CA LYS A 83 7.08 -30.21 60.57
C LYS A 83 8.54 -29.84 60.29
N PRO A 84 9.43 -29.83 61.30
CA PRO A 84 10.85 -29.63 61.06
C PRO A 84 11.41 -30.67 60.08
N ILE A 85 12.10 -30.22 59.03
CA ILE A 85 12.58 -31.08 57.93
C ILE A 85 14.09 -31.27 58.02
N ALA A 86 14.53 -32.51 57.84
CA ALA A 86 15.91 -32.86 57.52
C ALA A 86 15.90 -33.72 56.24
N GLY A 87 16.72 -33.37 55.24
CA GLY A 87 16.69 -33.99 53.90
C GLY A 87 16.27 -33.02 52.80
N GLU A 88 15.87 -33.58 51.66
CA GLU A 88 15.47 -32.84 50.45
C GLU A 88 14.01 -32.38 50.52
N VAL A 89 13.74 -31.16 50.08
CA VAL A 89 12.42 -30.55 50.02
C VAL A 89 12.30 -29.61 48.82
N VAL A 90 11.14 -29.60 48.17
CA VAL A 90 10.83 -28.64 47.10
C VAL A 90 9.75 -27.68 47.58
N VAL A 91 10.02 -26.39 47.43
CA VAL A 91 9.07 -25.31 47.75
C VAL A 91 8.78 -24.53 46.48
N GLU A 92 7.50 -24.29 46.20
CA GLU A 92 7.02 -23.53 45.04
C GLU A 92 6.32 -22.27 45.51
N LEU A 93 6.63 -21.14 44.87
CA LEU A 93 6.00 -19.85 45.13
C LEU A 93 5.46 -19.24 43.85
N GLN A 94 4.28 -18.65 43.94
CA GLN A 94 3.73 -17.78 42.91
C GLN A 94 3.68 -16.36 43.45
N CYS A 95 4.38 -15.47 42.75
CA CYS A 95 4.53 -14.07 43.12
C CYS A 95 4.05 -13.19 41.98
N SER A 96 3.64 -11.97 42.31
CA SER A 96 3.34 -10.97 41.30
C SER A 96 3.74 -9.57 41.69
N ARG A 97 3.97 -8.73 40.69
CA ARG A 97 4.28 -7.32 40.87
C ARG A 97 3.52 -6.51 39.83
N ARG A 98 2.94 -5.38 40.23
CA ARG A 98 2.29 -4.45 39.28
C ARG A 98 3.35 -3.76 38.43
N LEU A 99 3.04 -3.60 37.15
CA LEU A 99 3.80 -2.78 36.21
C LEU A 99 2.95 -1.58 35.82
N ASP A 100 3.58 -0.42 35.71
CA ASP A 100 2.95 0.76 35.12
C ASP A 100 2.78 0.49 33.61
N PRO A 101 1.54 0.49 33.05
CA PRO A 101 1.32 0.21 31.63
C PRO A 101 1.98 1.24 30.70
N ASP A 102 2.19 2.48 31.17
CA ASP A 102 2.73 3.57 30.35
C ASP A 102 4.28 3.64 30.39
N SER A 103 4.91 2.83 31.25
CA SER A 103 6.37 2.76 31.34
C SER A 103 6.96 1.94 30.19
N GLU A 104 7.87 2.54 29.44
CA GLU A 104 8.69 1.87 28.43
C GLU A 104 9.85 1.08 29.04
N GLU A 105 10.20 1.31 30.30
CA GLU A 105 11.25 0.57 31.00
C GLU A 105 10.64 -0.42 32.00
N VAL A 106 11.17 -1.65 32.01
CA VAL A 106 10.83 -2.67 33.00
C VAL A 106 12.10 -3.15 33.70
N GLN A 107 12.10 -3.09 35.04
CA GLN A 107 13.24 -3.49 35.87
C GLN A 107 12.78 -4.29 37.08
N TRP A 108 13.40 -5.44 37.34
CA TRP A 108 13.17 -6.22 38.56
C TRP A 108 14.42 -6.90 39.08
N ALA A 109 14.45 -7.12 40.40
CA ALA A 109 15.44 -7.97 41.05
C ALA A 109 14.87 -9.39 41.20
N THR A 110 15.74 -10.40 41.05
CA THR A 110 15.38 -11.79 41.35
C THR A 110 15.32 -12.01 42.85
N PRO A 111 14.27 -12.67 43.40
CA PRO A 111 14.25 -13.03 44.80
C PRO A 111 15.41 -13.94 45.21
N VAL A 112 15.90 -13.81 46.44
CA VAL A 112 17.09 -14.54 46.93
C VAL A 112 16.72 -15.36 48.17
N PRO A 113 16.85 -16.71 48.16
CA PRO A 113 16.63 -17.52 49.35
C PRO A 113 17.77 -17.31 50.37
N GLU A 114 17.45 -17.18 51.66
CA GLU A 114 18.46 -17.14 52.72
C GLU A 114 18.88 -18.59 53.06
N ALA A 115 20.11 -18.95 52.72
CA ALA A 115 20.68 -20.29 52.94
C ALA A 115 22.20 -20.23 53.16
N ASP A 116 22.79 -21.30 53.69
CA ASP A 116 24.25 -21.39 53.86
C ASP A 116 24.97 -21.52 52.50
N LEU A 117 24.30 -22.13 51.52
CA LEU A 117 24.76 -22.20 50.14
C LEU A 117 23.58 -22.05 49.17
N VAL A 118 23.63 -21.06 48.29
CA VAL A 118 22.67 -20.90 47.20
C VAL A 118 23.36 -21.28 45.89
N GLY A 119 22.81 -22.29 45.21
CA GLY A 119 23.26 -22.72 43.90
C GLY A 119 22.93 -21.69 42.79
N PRO A 120 23.57 -21.80 41.62
CA PRO A 120 23.32 -20.90 40.50
C PRO A 120 21.88 -21.03 39.99
N ALA A 121 21.15 -19.91 39.92
CA ALA A 121 19.75 -19.94 39.51
C ALA A 121 19.57 -20.04 37.99
N ARG A 122 18.54 -20.78 37.58
CA ARG A 122 18.02 -20.73 36.20
C ARG A 122 16.87 -19.74 36.12
N VAL A 123 16.92 -18.85 35.15
CA VAL A 123 15.89 -17.84 34.93
C VAL A 123 15.35 -17.96 33.51
N GLY A 124 14.05 -18.18 33.37
CA GLY A 124 13.32 -18.02 32.12
C GLY A 124 12.50 -16.74 32.15
N ILE A 125 12.53 -15.97 31.06
CA ILE A 125 11.71 -14.77 30.89
C ILE A 125 10.88 -14.96 29.63
N THR A 126 9.57 -14.75 29.74
CA THR A 126 8.58 -14.78 28.66
C THR A 126 7.71 -13.53 28.72
N SER A 127 7.08 -13.16 27.62
CA SER A 127 6.14 -12.05 27.54
C SER A 127 4.84 -12.46 26.83
N GLU A 128 3.78 -11.67 26.98
CA GLU A 128 2.61 -11.76 26.09
C GLU A 128 2.99 -11.46 24.63
N SER A 129 2.18 -11.93 23.68
CA SER A 129 2.48 -11.83 22.24
C SER A 129 2.51 -10.41 21.69
N ASP A 130 1.81 -9.49 22.37
CA ASP A 130 1.76 -8.06 22.07
C ASP A 130 2.86 -7.26 22.79
N ILE A 131 3.81 -7.94 23.44
CA ILE A 131 4.89 -7.30 24.20
C ILE A 131 6.24 -7.72 23.64
N GLU A 132 6.97 -6.74 23.11
CA GLU A 132 8.38 -6.88 22.79
C GLU A 132 9.23 -6.45 23.98
N LEU A 133 10.14 -7.34 24.40
CA LEU A 133 11.14 -7.06 25.42
C LEU A 133 12.52 -6.99 24.75
N VAL A 134 13.19 -5.86 24.92
CA VAL A 134 14.56 -5.63 24.44
C VAL A 134 15.47 -5.50 25.66
N PRO A 135 16.29 -6.52 25.98
CA PRO A 135 17.19 -6.48 27.13
C PRO A 135 18.22 -5.37 27.01
N ASP A 136 18.39 -4.57 28.07
CA ASP A 136 19.48 -3.61 28.18
C ASP A 136 20.69 -4.32 28.79
N THR A 137 21.55 -4.86 27.91
CA THR A 137 22.69 -5.68 28.32
C THR A 137 23.72 -4.93 29.16
N GLU A 138 23.74 -3.59 29.13
CA GLU A 138 24.68 -2.78 29.90
C GLU A 138 24.18 -2.56 31.34
N ARG A 139 22.87 -2.52 31.54
CA ARG A 139 22.22 -2.30 32.85
C ARG A 139 21.80 -3.58 33.56
N ILE A 140 21.86 -4.73 32.89
CA ILE A 140 21.65 -6.05 33.52
C ILE A 140 22.86 -6.39 34.39
N VAL A 141 22.61 -6.74 35.66
CA VAL A 141 23.65 -7.04 36.66
C VAL A 141 23.42 -8.42 37.24
N GLY A 142 24.49 -9.20 37.42
CA GLY A 142 24.44 -10.51 38.11
C GLY A 142 23.81 -11.66 37.31
N MET A 143 23.45 -11.43 36.04
CA MET A 143 22.83 -12.41 35.16
C MET A 143 23.65 -12.62 33.89
N SER A 144 23.73 -13.86 33.43
CA SER A 144 24.40 -14.23 32.17
C SER A 144 23.41 -14.88 31.21
N ARG A 145 23.25 -14.31 30.01
CA ARG A 145 22.33 -14.83 28.99
C ARG A 145 22.79 -16.23 28.56
N GLN A 146 21.88 -17.19 28.59
CA GLN A 146 22.11 -18.53 28.06
C GLN A 146 21.61 -18.55 26.61
N VAL A 147 22.43 -19.09 25.71
CA VAL A 147 22.00 -19.34 24.33
C VAL A 147 21.53 -20.79 24.30
N SER A 148 20.22 -21.01 24.37
CA SER A 148 19.64 -22.35 24.25
C SER A 148 19.54 -22.76 22.77
N SER A 149 20.30 -23.76 22.34
CA SER A 149 20.24 -24.34 20.97
C SER A 149 19.08 -25.32 20.72
N GLN A 150 18.05 -25.35 21.58
CA GLN A 150 16.95 -26.31 21.43
C GLN A 150 15.71 -25.64 20.81
N LEU A 151 15.71 -25.55 19.48
CA LEU A 151 14.48 -25.56 18.67
C LEU A 151 14.09 -27.03 18.52
N ASN A 152 13.18 -27.55 19.34
CA ASN A 152 12.44 -28.79 19.03
C ASN A 152 11.27 -28.93 20.02
N GLY A 153 10.19 -28.24 19.71
CA GLY A 153 8.87 -28.39 20.32
C GLY A 153 7.84 -27.66 19.44
N PRO A 154 6.63 -28.21 19.22
CA PRO A 154 5.58 -27.51 18.52
C PRO A 154 4.92 -26.53 19.50
N SER A 155 5.61 -25.44 19.82
CA SER A 155 5.00 -24.24 20.36
C SER A 155 5.69 -23.04 19.73
N VAL A 156 4.88 -22.24 19.05
CA VAL A 156 5.22 -20.91 18.55
C VAL A 156 5.36 -20.01 19.79
N ASP A 157 6.42 -20.20 20.56
CA ASP A 157 6.62 -19.52 21.85
C ASP A 157 7.45 -18.26 21.63
N LEU A 158 6.75 -17.13 21.73
CA LEU A 158 7.08 -15.94 22.53
C LEU A 158 8.56 -15.85 22.94
N SER A 159 9.22 -14.74 22.57
CA SER A 159 10.58 -14.29 22.92
C SER A 159 11.16 -14.82 24.26
N ARG A 160 11.44 -16.12 24.33
CA ARG A 160 11.86 -16.79 25.55
C ARG A 160 13.34 -16.55 25.76
N MET A 161 13.66 -15.75 26.76
CA MET A 161 15.04 -15.48 27.13
C MET A 161 15.43 -16.34 28.31
N SER A 162 16.57 -17.01 28.21
CA SER A 162 17.13 -17.79 29.31
C SER A 162 18.35 -17.08 29.88
N TYR A 163 18.43 -17.01 31.20
CA TYR A 163 19.52 -16.41 31.96
C TYR A 163 19.96 -17.35 33.08
N ARG A 164 21.22 -17.21 33.49
CA ARG A 164 21.78 -17.85 34.67
C ARG A 164 22.27 -16.79 35.63
N VAL A 165 21.79 -16.85 36.88
CA VAL A 165 22.19 -15.94 37.95
C VAL A 165 23.43 -16.49 38.64
N GLN A 166 24.47 -15.66 38.76
CA GLN A 166 25.73 -16.03 39.40
C GLN A 166 26.03 -15.20 40.65
N ALA A 167 25.31 -14.10 40.86
CA ALA A 167 25.53 -13.18 41.97
C ALA A 167 24.34 -13.17 42.93
N ASP A 168 24.63 -12.86 44.20
CA ASP A 168 23.63 -12.76 45.27
C ASP A 168 22.64 -11.60 45.06
N ASN A 169 22.99 -10.63 44.21
CA ASN A 169 22.10 -9.56 43.74
C ASN A 169 22.05 -9.59 42.22
N SER A 170 20.87 -9.87 41.66
CA SER A 170 20.68 -9.86 40.21
C SER A 170 19.48 -9.00 39.81
N THR A 171 19.70 -8.15 38.81
CA THR A 171 18.72 -7.19 38.30
C THR A 171 18.60 -7.34 36.80
N PHE A 172 17.38 -7.56 36.35
CA PHE A 172 17.03 -7.54 34.93
C PHE A 172 16.49 -6.16 34.57
N VAL A 173 16.93 -5.61 33.44
CA VAL A 173 16.48 -4.34 32.86
C VAL A 173 16.21 -4.57 31.37
N ALA A 174 15.05 -4.11 30.90
CA ALA A 174 14.69 -4.14 29.49
C ALA A 174 13.80 -2.95 29.11
N THR A 175 13.86 -2.58 27.84
CA THR A 175 12.85 -1.75 27.21
C THR A 175 11.66 -2.64 26.82
N ARG A 176 10.46 -2.22 27.18
CA ARG A 176 9.19 -2.87 26.89
C ARG A 176 8.41 -2.05 25.87
N ARG A 177 8.00 -2.67 24.76
CA ARG A 177 7.14 -2.05 23.74
C ARG A 177 5.86 -2.86 23.58
N ILE A 178 4.72 -2.17 23.60
CA ILE A 178 3.42 -2.76 23.31
C ILE A 178 3.20 -2.65 21.79
N LEU A 179 2.98 -3.79 21.13
CA LEU A 179 2.82 -3.89 19.69
C LEU A 179 1.34 -3.97 19.33
N ASP A 180 0.93 -3.13 18.38
CA ASP A 180 -0.43 -3.18 17.85
C ASP A 180 -0.65 -4.44 17.01
N GLN A 181 -1.91 -4.87 16.93
CA GLN A 181 -2.31 -5.98 16.07
C GLN A 181 -1.97 -5.67 14.62
N GLN A 182 -1.19 -6.55 13.99
CA GLN A 182 -0.88 -6.45 12.57
C GLN A 182 -1.57 -7.59 11.81
N ILE A 183 -2.33 -7.23 10.79
CA ILE A 183 -3.05 -8.17 9.92
C ILE A 183 -2.64 -7.88 8.48
N ASP A 184 -1.93 -8.82 7.88
CA ASP A 184 -1.58 -8.77 6.46
C ASP A 184 -2.46 -9.75 5.68
N ALA A 185 -2.92 -9.34 4.50
CA ALA A 185 -3.79 -10.17 3.67
C ALA A 185 -3.35 -10.21 2.20
N SER A 186 -3.53 -11.37 1.57
CA SER A 186 -3.45 -11.54 0.12
C SER A 186 -4.72 -12.20 -0.39
N ILE A 187 -5.22 -11.69 -1.52
CA ILE A 187 -6.55 -12.04 -2.02
C ILE A 187 -6.44 -12.58 -3.45
N THR A 188 -7.06 -13.73 -3.68
CA THR A 188 -7.30 -14.28 -5.02
C THR A 188 -8.78 -14.52 -5.18
N ALA A 189 -9.40 -13.90 -6.18
CA ALA A 189 -10.80 -14.07 -6.48
C ALA A 189 -10.99 -14.68 -7.87
N GLN A 190 -11.94 -15.59 -7.97
CA GLN A 190 -12.49 -16.09 -9.22
C GLN A 190 -13.92 -15.59 -9.35
N VAL A 191 -14.23 -15.01 -10.50
CA VAL A 191 -15.53 -14.41 -10.78
C VAL A 191 -16.07 -15.07 -12.03
N ASP A 192 -17.19 -15.77 -11.88
CA ASP A 192 -17.91 -16.39 -12.99
C ASP A 192 -19.15 -15.55 -13.31
N ILE A 193 -19.21 -15.06 -14.54
CA ILE A 193 -20.22 -14.12 -15.03
C ILE A 193 -21.18 -14.84 -15.98
N ASP A 194 -22.46 -14.84 -15.62
CA ASP A 194 -23.57 -15.40 -16.39
C ASP A 194 -24.67 -14.32 -16.58
N PHE A 195 -25.65 -14.59 -17.43
CA PHE A 195 -26.76 -13.69 -17.74
C PHE A 195 -27.65 -13.33 -16.55
N ARG A 196 -27.72 -14.21 -15.55
CA ARG A 196 -28.62 -14.04 -14.39
C ARG A 196 -27.90 -13.69 -13.10
N GLN A 197 -26.65 -14.13 -12.97
CA GLN A 197 -25.92 -14.03 -11.72
C GLN A 197 -24.43 -13.92 -11.96
N VAL A 198 -23.76 -13.29 -11.00
CA VAL A 198 -22.31 -13.29 -10.85
C VAL A 198 -21.99 -14.11 -9.62
N VAL A 199 -21.18 -15.15 -9.78
CA VAL A 199 -20.68 -15.97 -8.67
C VAL A 199 -19.26 -15.55 -8.38
N VAL A 200 -19.00 -15.13 -7.15
CA VAL A 200 -17.66 -14.75 -6.71
C VAL A 200 -17.17 -15.76 -5.68
N GLN A 201 -16.00 -16.34 -5.94
CA GLN A 201 -15.28 -17.18 -4.99
C GLN A 201 -13.94 -16.50 -4.68
N GLN A 202 -13.71 -16.16 -3.43
CA GLN A 202 -12.53 -15.44 -2.98
C GLN A 202 -11.78 -16.26 -1.94
N ALA A 203 -10.48 -16.48 -2.16
CA ALA A 203 -9.55 -16.99 -1.18
C ALA A 203 -8.71 -15.84 -0.61
N THR A 204 -8.76 -15.66 0.70
CA THR A 204 -8.04 -14.64 1.45
C THR A 204 -7.08 -15.34 2.40
N ARG A 205 -5.78 -15.22 2.13
CA ARG A 205 -4.73 -15.68 3.03
C ARG A 205 -4.38 -14.55 3.98
N ILE A 206 -4.53 -14.81 5.28
CA ILE A 206 -4.37 -13.85 6.36
C ILE A 206 -3.14 -14.25 7.17
N ASN A 207 -2.31 -13.28 7.52
CA ASN A 207 -1.20 -13.46 8.46
C ASN A 207 -1.36 -12.45 9.61
N VAL A 208 -1.48 -12.96 10.83
CA VAL A 208 -1.71 -12.16 12.04
C VAL A 208 -0.47 -12.17 12.91
N ALA A 209 0.01 -10.99 13.29
CA ALA A 209 1.11 -10.82 14.22
C ALA A 209 0.71 -10.01 15.47
N HIS A 210 1.46 -10.20 16.55
CA HIS A 210 1.36 -9.54 17.85
C HIS A 210 0.10 -9.89 18.68
N VAL A 211 -1.10 -9.72 18.14
CA VAL A 211 -2.36 -10.00 18.85
C VAL A 211 -3.21 -11.00 18.07
N PRO A 212 -3.59 -12.16 18.66
CA PRO A 212 -4.44 -13.14 18.00
C PRO A 212 -5.77 -12.55 17.52
N LEU A 213 -6.19 -12.91 16.31
CA LEU A 213 -7.44 -12.47 15.71
C LEU A 213 -8.57 -13.44 16.09
N GLN A 214 -9.68 -12.95 16.66
CA GLN A 214 -10.81 -13.79 17.10
C GLN A 214 -11.96 -13.83 16.09
N PHE A 215 -12.07 -12.81 15.23
CA PHE A 215 -13.14 -12.67 14.26
C PHE A 215 -12.65 -11.88 13.05
N ILE A 216 -13.32 -12.05 11.92
CA ILE A 216 -13.07 -11.28 10.69
C ILE A 216 -14.32 -10.48 10.36
N GLU A 217 -14.15 -9.20 10.03
CA GLU A 217 -15.24 -8.32 9.58
C GLU A 217 -15.02 -7.87 8.14
N TRP A 218 -16.10 -7.77 7.37
CA TRP A 218 -16.12 -7.16 6.03
C TRP A 218 -17.17 -6.05 5.96
N MET A 219 -16.92 -5.09 5.09
CA MET A 219 -17.93 -4.18 4.58
C MET A 219 -18.56 -4.82 3.34
N VAL A 220 -19.82 -5.24 3.44
CA VAL A 220 -20.53 -5.95 2.37
C VAL A 220 -21.66 -5.06 1.84
N PRO A 221 -21.79 -4.86 0.51
CA PRO A 221 -22.94 -4.15 -0.05
C PRO A 221 -24.27 -4.83 0.29
N GLU A 222 -25.33 -4.05 0.54
CA GLU A 222 -26.65 -4.59 0.88
C GLU A 222 -27.19 -5.54 -0.20
N SER A 223 -26.87 -5.32 -1.48
CA SER A 223 -27.22 -6.21 -2.60
C SER A 223 -26.68 -7.64 -2.47
N VAL A 224 -25.57 -7.84 -1.76
CA VAL A 224 -24.98 -9.18 -1.51
C VAL A 224 -25.54 -9.79 -0.22
N VAL A 225 -25.93 -8.95 0.75
CA VAL A 225 -26.55 -9.40 2.00
C VAL A 225 -28.00 -9.84 1.77
N GLU A 226 -28.75 -9.12 0.94
CA GLU A 226 -30.14 -9.44 0.60
C GLU A 226 -30.29 -10.77 -0.14
N THR A 227 -29.29 -11.16 -0.95
CA THR A 227 -29.31 -12.48 -1.61
C THR A 227 -29.00 -13.63 -0.66
N GLY A 228 -28.55 -13.36 0.58
CA GLY A 228 -28.34 -14.33 1.65
C GLY A 228 -27.31 -15.43 1.35
N SER A 229 -26.49 -15.28 0.32
CA SER A 229 -25.71 -16.37 -0.28
C SER A 229 -24.23 -16.42 0.14
N ILE A 230 -23.85 -15.67 1.20
CA ILE A 230 -22.45 -15.61 1.65
C ILE A 230 -22.11 -16.89 2.42
N GLU A 231 -21.35 -17.77 1.80
CA GLU A 231 -20.70 -18.90 2.46
C GLU A 231 -19.28 -18.49 2.85
N ALA A 232 -18.90 -18.68 4.12
CA ALA A 232 -17.55 -18.43 4.61
C ALA A 232 -16.95 -19.72 5.18
N ARG A 233 -15.74 -20.08 4.76
CA ARG A 233 -15.00 -21.23 5.28
C ARG A 233 -13.61 -20.80 5.73
N PHE A 234 -13.20 -21.19 6.92
CA PHE A 234 -11.85 -20.94 7.42
C PHE A 234 -11.10 -22.25 7.60
N ASN A 235 -9.95 -22.39 6.94
CA ASN A 235 -9.17 -23.64 6.87
C ASN A 235 -10.05 -24.88 6.53
N GLY A 236 -11.06 -24.69 5.67
CA GLY A 236 -12.02 -25.72 5.26
C GLY A 236 -13.24 -25.90 6.17
N GLN A 237 -13.25 -25.33 7.38
CA GLN A 237 -14.39 -25.38 8.29
C GLN A 237 -15.43 -24.30 7.94
N LEU A 238 -16.69 -24.69 7.79
CA LEU A 238 -17.80 -23.76 7.53
C LEU A 238 -18.05 -22.87 8.75
N LEU A 239 -18.12 -21.57 8.53
CA LEU A 239 -18.42 -20.56 9.54
C LEU A 239 -19.78 -19.90 9.24
N THR A 240 -20.38 -19.29 10.27
CA THR A 240 -21.67 -18.61 10.18
C THR A 240 -21.47 -17.09 10.15
N PRO A 241 -21.73 -16.41 9.02
CA PRO A 241 -21.66 -14.96 8.95
C PRO A 241 -22.83 -14.31 9.69
N GLU A 242 -22.53 -13.33 10.54
CA GLU A 242 -23.49 -12.53 11.30
C GLU A 242 -23.49 -11.09 10.77
N VAL A 243 -24.67 -10.57 10.41
CA VAL A 243 -24.82 -9.19 9.94
C VAL A 243 -25.01 -8.27 11.15
N ILE A 244 -24.03 -7.40 11.39
CA ILE A 244 -24.09 -6.42 12.48
C ILE A 244 -24.93 -5.24 12.00
N SER A 245 -26.16 -5.15 12.48
CA SER A 245 -26.98 -3.95 12.30
C SER A 245 -26.40 -2.81 13.15
N ARG A 246 -26.18 -1.63 12.55
CA ARG A 246 -25.90 -0.42 13.34
C ARG A 246 -27.10 -0.22 14.27
N SER A 247 -26.94 -0.47 15.56
CA SER A 247 -27.79 0.17 16.56
C SER A 247 -27.49 1.67 16.46
N SER A 248 -28.48 2.46 16.05
CA SER A 248 -28.48 3.91 16.24
C SER A 248 -28.23 4.18 17.72
N GLY A 249 -26.98 4.49 18.06
CA GLY A 249 -26.51 4.57 19.43
C GLY A 249 -25.36 5.55 19.48
N ILE A 250 -25.73 6.83 19.47
CA ILE A 250 -25.17 7.98 20.20
C ILE A 250 -25.87 9.19 19.58
N ASN A 251 -27.00 9.54 20.16
CA ASN A 251 -27.58 10.89 20.19
C ASN A 251 -28.73 10.80 21.21
N ASP A 252 -28.36 10.51 22.45
CA ASP A 252 -29.22 10.81 23.57
C ASP A 252 -28.34 11.58 24.56
N LEU A 253 -28.35 12.90 24.40
CA LEU A 253 -28.14 13.93 25.42
C LEU A 253 -28.37 15.30 24.77
N GLY A 254 -29.63 15.72 24.74
CA GLY A 254 -30.04 17.11 24.93
C GLY A 254 -30.23 17.99 23.69
N GLY A 255 -31.48 18.34 23.42
CA GLY A 255 -31.84 19.61 22.76
C GLY A 255 -33.00 19.51 21.77
N ASP A 256 -34.23 19.63 22.29
CA ASP A 256 -35.38 20.12 21.50
C ASP A 256 -35.00 21.42 20.79
N ASP A 257 -35.28 21.51 19.49
CA ASP A 257 -36.35 22.39 19.03
C ASP A 257 -36.57 22.26 17.51
N SER A 258 -37.84 22.04 17.20
CA SER A 258 -38.48 22.07 15.89
C SER A 258 -38.21 23.34 15.10
N PHE A 259 -37.81 23.23 13.83
CA PHE A 259 -38.24 24.17 12.78
C PHE A 259 -38.32 23.50 11.40
N ASN A 260 -39.58 23.26 11.00
CA ASN A 260 -40.20 23.34 9.68
C ASN A 260 -39.58 22.65 8.46
N ASN A 261 -40.37 21.69 8.00
CA ASN A 261 -40.49 21.15 6.66
C ASN A 261 -41.00 22.23 5.66
N GLU A 262 -40.80 21.93 4.37
CA GLU A 262 -41.30 22.60 3.14
C GLU A 262 -40.46 23.75 2.55
N LEU A 263 -39.61 23.42 1.58
CA LEU A 263 -39.78 23.74 0.14
C LEU A 263 -38.47 23.49 -0.63
N GLY A 264 -38.50 22.57 -1.60
CA GLY A 264 -37.37 22.35 -2.49
C GLY A 264 -37.42 21.04 -3.29
N ALA A 265 -38.50 20.81 -4.03
CA ALA A 265 -38.49 19.85 -5.12
C ALA A 265 -37.57 20.38 -6.24
N GLY A 266 -36.53 19.62 -6.59
CA GLY A 266 -35.66 19.97 -7.71
C GLY A 266 -34.18 19.65 -7.50
N ALA A 267 -33.86 18.38 -7.26
CA ALA A 267 -32.56 17.80 -7.59
C ALA A 267 -32.72 16.28 -7.60
N GLU A 268 -32.98 15.70 -8.77
CA GLU A 268 -32.60 14.31 -9.04
C GLU A 268 -31.06 14.26 -9.00
N GLY A 269 -30.53 14.21 -7.79
CA GLY A 269 -29.19 13.75 -7.53
C GLY A 269 -29.21 12.23 -7.61
N ASP A 270 -28.39 11.70 -8.51
CA ASP A 270 -28.09 10.29 -8.76
C ASP A 270 -27.99 9.49 -7.45
N GLY A 271 -29.12 8.89 -7.05
CA GLY A 271 -29.29 8.20 -5.79
C GLY A 271 -28.88 6.74 -5.91
N SER A 272 -27.61 6.45 -5.67
CA SER A 272 -27.18 5.12 -5.21
C SER A 272 -26.00 5.24 -4.25
N ASP A 273 -26.21 5.91 -3.12
CA ASP A 273 -25.35 5.72 -1.97
C ASP A 273 -25.59 4.29 -1.46
N ARG A 274 -24.83 3.33 -2.00
CA ARG A 274 -24.96 1.89 -1.74
C ARG A 274 -24.75 1.65 -0.25
N SER A 275 -25.84 1.45 0.48
CA SER A 275 -25.85 1.00 1.86
C SER A 275 -24.98 -0.25 2.01
N SER A 276 -23.94 -0.14 2.84
CA SER A 276 -23.05 -1.26 3.18
C SER A 276 -23.31 -1.70 4.61
N ARG A 277 -23.23 -3.01 4.85
CA ARG A 277 -23.41 -3.64 6.16
C ARG A 277 -22.10 -4.27 6.61
N ILE A 278 -21.88 -4.29 7.92
CA ILE A 278 -20.75 -5.01 8.49
C ILE A 278 -21.18 -6.46 8.69
N VAL A 279 -20.44 -7.38 8.07
CA VAL A 279 -20.62 -8.83 8.27
C VAL A 279 -19.44 -9.33 9.07
N ARG A 280 -19.70 -10.01 10.18
CA ARG A 280 -18.69 -10.60 11.07
C ARG A 280 -18.77 -12.12 11.02
N VAL A 281 -17.60 -12.76 11.06
CA VAL A 281 -17.48 -14.20 11.23
C VAL A 281 -16.53 -14.48 12.40
N LEU A 282 -16.99 -15.29 13.36
CA LEU A 282 -16.16 -15.75 14.48
C LEU A 282 -15.25 -16.89 14.04
N LEU A 283 -13.98 -16.82 14.43
CA LEU A 283 -13.02 -17.89 14.17
C LEU A 283 -13.17 -19.00 15.24
N PRO A 284 -13.01 -20.29 14.88
CA PRO A 284 -13.09 -21.40 15.83
C PRO A 284 -12.06 -21.30 16.96
N ASP A 285 -10.84 -20.92 16.59
CA ASP A 285 -9.71 -20.65 17.48
C ASP A 285 -9.11 -19.28 17.14
N PRO A 286 -8.60 -18.50 18.13
CA PRO A 286 -7.90 -17.26 17.85
C PRO A 286 -6.71 -17.47 16.90
N LEU A 287 -6.72 -16.81 15.75
CA LEU A 287 -5.68 -16.92 14.73
C LEU A 287 -4.44 -16.11 15.13
N PHE A 288 -3.30 -16.79 15.28
CA PHE A 288 -1.98 -16.20 15.37
C PHE A 288 -1.08 -16.84 14.31
N GLY A 289 -0.47 -16.03 13.44
CA GLY A 289 0.21 -16.50 12.23
C GLY A 289 -0.75 -16.64 11.04
N THR A 290 -0.56 -17.69 10.23
CA THR A 290 -1.22 -17.82 8.91
C THR A 290 -2.53 -18.60 8.96
N GLY A 291 -3.55 -18.11 8.26
CA GLY A 291 -4.83 -18.80 8.04
C GLY A 291 -5.42 -18.50 6.66
N GLU A 292 -6.29 -19.37 6.18
CA GLU A 292 -6.97 -19.20 4.89
C GLU A 292 -8.49 -19.11 5.08
N LEU A 293 -9.07 -18.04 4.56
CA LEU A 293 -10.50 -17.83 4.50
C LEU A 293 -10.97 -17.91 3.05
N VAL A 294 -11.91 -18.79 2.76
CA VAL A 294 -12.59 -18.88 1.47
C VAL A 294 -14.02 -18.36 1.63
N THR A 295 -14.36 -17.30 0.92
CA THR A 295 -15.72 -16.78 0.84
C THR A 295 -16.31 -17.03 -0.54
N ARG A 296 -17.60 -17.35 -0.58
CA ARG A 296 -18.36 -17.49 -1.82
C ARG A 296 -19.67 -16.77 -1.67
N TYR A 297 -20.06 -15.99 -2.67
CA TYR A 297 -21.39 -15.37 -2.72
C TYR A 297 -21.86 -15.21 -4.15
N THR A 298 -23.16 -14.93 -4.28
CA THR A 298 -23.83 -14.72 -5.55
C THR A 298 -24.55 -13.38 -5.55
N GLN A 299 -24.38 -12.64 -6.64
CA GLN A 299 -25.04 -11.38 -6.89
C GLN A 299 -25.91 -11.50 -8.14
N LEU A 300 -27.07 -10.85 -8.14
CA LEU A 300 -27.92 -10.78 -9.33
C LEU A 300 -27.27 -9.92 -10.42
N MET A 301 -27.28 -10.43 -11.65
CA MET A 301 -26.82 -9.70 -12.82
C MET A 301 -27.92 -8.73 -13.26
N PRO A 302 -27.61 -7.43 -13.47
CA PRO A 302 -28.58 -6.52 -14.09
C PRO A 302 -28.88 -6.98 -15.53
N LYS A 303 -30.07 -6.65 -16.03
CA LYS A 303 -30.46 -7.00 -17.40
C LYS A 303 -29.53 -6.32 -18.40
N ILE A 304 -28.79 -7.10 -19.18
CA ILE A 304 -27.87 -6.61 -20.22
C ILE A 304 -28.67 -6.46 -21.53
N PRO A 305 -28.89 -5.24 -22.04
CA PRO A 305 -29.52 -5.04 -23.34
C PRO A 305 -28.65 -5.60 -24.47
N GLU A 306 -29.27 -5.96 -25.59
CA GLU A 306 -28.58 -6.52 -26.76
C GLU A 306 -27.62 -5.52 -27.42
N GLU A 307 -27.97 -4.23 -27.44
CA GLU A 307 -27.22 -3.17 -28.14
C GLU A 307 -26.35 -2.30 -27.22
N ALA A 308 -26.29 -2.60 -25.91
CA ALA A 308 -25.64 -1.72 -24.94
C ALA A 308 -24.64 -2.45 -24.04
N THR A 309 -23.53 -1.78 -23.77
CA THR A 309 -22.58 -2.19 -22.74
C THR A 309 -23.05 -1.67 -21.39
N VAL A 310 -23.21 -2.58 -20.43
CA VAL A 310 -23.63 -2.25 -19.07
C VAL A 310 -22.40 -2.24 -18.15
N PRO A 311 -22.10 -1.13 -17.46
CA PRO A 311 -21.10 -1.11 -16.39
C PRO A 311 -21.62 -1.85 -15.16
N ILE A 312 -20.80 -2.72 -14.59
CA ILE A 312 -21.12 -3.49 -13.39
C ILE A 312 -19.94 -3.40 -12.42
N SER A 313 -20.21 -3.04 -11.17
CA SER A 313 -19.22 -3.11 -10.09
C SER A 313 -19.42 -4.39 -9.30
N ILE A 314 -18.43 -5.27 -9.33
CA ILE A 314 -18.44 -6.50 -8.54
C ILE A 314 -17.69 -6.20 -7.23
N PRO A 315 -18.33 -6.33 -6.05
CA PRO A 315 -17.63 -6.12 -4.79
C PRO A 315 -16.57 -7.20 -4.58
N LEU A 316 -15.56 -6.91 -3.77
CA LEU A 316 -14.53 -7.85 -3.30
C LEU A 316 -14.40 -7.65 -1.79
N LEU A 317 -14.43 -8.74 -1.02
CA LEU A 317 -14.58 -8.68 0.44
C LEU A 317 -13.23 -8.44 1.11
N LEU A 318 -12.93 -7.19 1.47
CA LEU A 318 -11.69 -6.84 2.15
C LEU A 318 -11.83 -7.00 3.67
N PRO A 319 -10.96 -7.78 4.35
CA PRO A 319 -10.97 -7.87 5.81
C PRO A 319 -10.68 -6.51 6.44
N LYS A 320 -11.53 -6.06 7.34
CA LYS A 320 -11.38 -4.79 8.04
C LYS A 320 -10.12 -4.81 8.92
N GLY A 321 -9.32 -3.75 8.83
CA GLY A 321 -8.06 -3.63 9.57
C GLY A 321 -6.87 -4.39 8.94
N ALA A 322 -7.08 -5.15 7.86
CA ALA A 322 -6.01 -5.83 7.16
C ALA A 322 -5.34 -4.93 6.11
N VAL A 323 -4.02 -5.00 6.03
CA VAL A 323 -3.24 -4.42 4.94
C VAL A 323 -3.18 -5.43 3.80
N VAL A 324 -3.82 -5.11 2.67
CA VAL A 324 -3.88 -6.00 1.50
C VAL A 324 -2.73 -5.66 0.55
N GLY A 325 -1.70 -6.51 0.53
CA GLY A 325 -0.49 -6.28 -0.27
C GLY A 325 -0.54 -6.77 -1.71
N ARG A 326 -1.37 -7.79 -2.00
CA ARG A 326 -1.59 -8.29 -3.36
C ARG A 326 -3.01 -8.78 -3.53
N GLN A 327 -3.62 -8.39 -4.64
CA GLN A 327 -4.93 -8.86 -5.05
C GLN A 327 -4.90 -9.32 -6.50
N SER A 328 -5.53 -10.45 -6.78
CA SER A 328 -5.66 -11.03 -8.11
C SER A 328 -7.10 -11.44 -8.35
N VAL A 329 -7.61 -11.16 -9.55
CA VAL A 329 -8.97 -11.51 -9.97
C VAL A 329 -8.90 -12.22 -11.30
N THR A 330 -9.50 -13.40 -11.37
CA THR A 330 -9.70 -14.16 -12.60
C THR A 330 -11.17 -14.06 -13.02
N LEU A 331 -11.45 -13.48 -14.19
CA LEU A 331 -12.81 -13.38 -14.75
C LEU A 331 -13.04 -14.48 -15.79
N SER A 332 -14.13 -15.23 -15.61
CA SER A 332 -14.72 -16.16 -16.58
C SER A 332 -16.09 -15.65 -17.00
N SER A 333 -16.43 -15.78 -18.28
CA SER A 333 -17.76 -15.48 -18.81
C SER A 333 -18.23 -16.59 -19.74
N VAL A 334 -19.55 -16.71 -19.90
CA VAL A 334 -20.16 -17.52 -20.96
C VAL A 334 -19.80 -16.97 -22.34
N GLU A 335 -19.81 -17.82 -23.38
CA GLU A 335 -19.36 -17.44 -24.75
C GLU A 335 -20.20 -16.30 -25.34
N GLU A 336 -21.45 -16.18 -24.90
CA GLU A 336 -22.42 -15.17 -25.33
C GLU A 336 -22.26 -13.82 -24.60
N LEU A 337 -21.26 -13.66 -23.73
CA LEU A 337 -20.97 -12.39 -23.05
C LEU A 337 -19.53 -11.92 -23.31
N ASN A 338 -19.40 -10.67 -23.72
CA ASN A 338 -18.13 -9.98 -23.76
C ASN A 338 -17.92 -9.22 -22.45
N VAL A 339 -16.84 -9.57 -21.73
CA VAL A 339 -16.47 -8.92 -20.47
C VAL A 339 -15.09 -8.28 -20.60
N ASP A 340 -15.00 -7.01 -20.19
CA ASP A 340 -13.72 -6.31 -20.02
C ASP A 340 -13.69 -5.53 -18.70
N VAL A 341 -12.50 -5.23 -18.20
CA VAL A 341 -12.29 -4.47 -16.96
C VAL A 341 -12.15 -2.98 -17.27
N ARG A 342 -12.92 -2.13 -16.58
CA ARG A 342 -12.99 -0.66 -16.76
C ARG A 342 -12.15 0.14 -15.76
N ASP A 343 -11.34 -0.52 -14.94
CA ASP A 343 -10.61 0.12 -13.84
C ASP A 343 -9.09 0.13 -14.10
N GLU A 344 -8.52 1.34 -14.17
CA GLU A 344 -7.08 1.58 -14.40
C GLU A 344 -6.19 1.09 -13.24
N ARG A 345 -6.76 0.82 -12.06
CA ARG A 345 -6.02 0.26 -10.91
C ARG A 345 -5.67 -1.21 -11.10
N TRP A 346 -6.32 -1.88 -12.05
CA TRP A 346 -6.11 -3.28 -12.36
C TRP A 346 -5.21 -3.45 -13.58
N ASN A 347 -4.08 -4.11 -13.39
CA ASN A 347 -3.15 -4.43 -14.47
C ASN A 347 -3.40 -5.84 -14.97
N ARG A 348 -3.49 -5.99 -16.30
CA ARG A 348 -3.65 -7.29 -16.94
C ARG A 348 -2.33 -8.08 -16.88
N GLU A 349 -2.40 -9.35 -16.48
CA GLU A 349 -1.23 -10.22 -16.48
C GLU A 349 -0.90 -10.67 -17.92
N GLY A 350 0.34 -10.41 -18.34
CA GLY A 350 0.81 -10.66 -19.69
C GLY A 350 1.15 -12.13 -19.95
N SER A 351 0.15 -12.94 -20.30
CA SER A 351 0.34 -14.04 -21.26
C SER A 351 -0.98 -14.34 -21.98
N LEU A 352 -0.97 -14.16 -23.29
CA LEU A 352 -1.91 -14.82 -24.19
C LEU A 352 -1.49 -16.29 -24.23
N GLN A 353 -2.21 -17.18 -23.55
CA GLN A 353 -2.46 -18.58 -23.93
C GLN A 353 -2.99 -19.39 -22.74
N THR A 354 -4.31 -19.36 -22.54
CA THR A 354 -5.04 -20.60 -22.27
C THR A 354 -6.48 -20.40 -22.73
N ILE A 355 -6.85 -21.07 -23.81
CA ILE A 355 -8.25 -21.21 -24.21
C ILE A 355 -8.90 -22.06 -23.11
N GLY A 356 -9.88 -21.49 -22.39
CA GLY A 356 -10.71 -22.22 -21.41
C GLY A 356 -10.46 -21.91 -19.92
N LEU A 357 -9.50 -21.06 -19.56
CA LEU A 357 -9.30 -20.58 -18.18
C LEU A 357 -9.31 -19.05 -18.21
N GLY A 358 -10.15 -18.42 -17.38
CA GLY A 358 -10.46 -17.00 -17.40
C GLY A 358 -9.25 -16.04 -17.49
N ARG A 359 -9.53 -14.78 -17.84
CA ARG A 359 -8.51 -13.73 -17.91
C ARG A 359 -8.16 -13.26 -16.49
N THR A 360 -6.90 -12.93 -16.21
CA THR A 360 -6.45 -12.54 -14.85
C THR A 360 -5.93 -11.10 -14.80
N TRP A 361 -6.35 -10.37 -13.77
CA TRP A 361 -5.95 -9.00 -13.44
C TRP A 361 -5.37 -8.93 -12.04
N ASN A 362 -4.38 -8.07 -11.84
CA ASN A 362 -3.67 -7.88 -10.58
C ASN A 362 -3.75 -6.43 -10.11
N ALA A 363 -3.93 -6.23 -8.81
CA ALA A 363 -3.81 -4.95 -8.13
C ALA A 363 -2.77 -5.05 -6.99
N SER A 364 -1.97 -4.00 -6.82
CA SER A 364 -0.93 -3.91 -5.78
C SER A 364 -1.47 -3.46 -4.42
N GLN A 365 -2.76 -3.12 -4.34
CA GLN A 365 -3.45 -2.72 -3.12
C GLN A 365 -4.88 -3.28 -3.14
N GLY A 366 -5.46 -3.46 -1.95
CA GLY A 366 -6.85 -3.91 -1.81
C GLY A 366 -7.85 -2.94 -2.45
N GLN A 367 -8.54 -3.41 -3.49
CA GLN A 367 -9.69 -2.78 -4.11
C GLN A 367 -10.97 -3.45 -3.61
N ALA A 368 -11.91 -2.65 -3.13
CA ALA A 368 -13.21 -3.13 -2.62
C ALA A 368 -14.18 -3.52 -3.75
N THR A 369 -13.90 -3.12 -4.98
CA THR A 369 -14.69 -3.43 -6.18
C THR A 369 -13.77 -3.67 -7.38
N ILE A 370 -14.25 -4.45 -8.34
CA ILE A 370 -13.73 -4.51 -9.71
C ILE A 370 -14.84 -4.05 -10.66
N ASP A 371 -14.58 -2.97 -11.40
CA ASP A 371 -15.54 -2.43 -12.35
C ASP A 371 -15.34 -3.08 -13.71
N ILE A 372 -16.41 -3.67 -14.24
CA ILE A 372 -16.42 -4.38 -15.52
C ILE A 372 -17.43 -3.77 -16.49
N ALA A 373 -17.17 -3.94 -17.78
CA ALA A 373 -18.07 -3.69 -18.89
C ALA A 373 -18.59 -5.04 -19.38
N VAL A 374 -19.90 -5.19 -19.46
CA VAL A 374 -20.53 -6.41 -20.00
C VAL A 374 -21.45 -6.07 -21.15
N SER A 375 -21.27 -6.74 -22.28
CA SER A 375 -22.16 -6.69 -23.44
C SER A 375 -22.49 -8.09 -23.94
N GLN A 376 -23.63 -8.26 -24.62
CA GLN A 376 -23.94 -9.54 -25.24
C GLN A 376 -23.09 -9.76 -26.49
N SER A 377 -22.47 -10.92 -26.59
CA SER A 377 -21.83 -11.44 -27.80
C SER A 377 -22.92 -12.02 -28.69
N GLN A 378 -23.50 -11.19 -29.55
CA GLN A 378 -24.51 -11.65 -30.50
C GLN A 378 -23.84 -12.37 -31.68
N LYS A 379 -24.10 -13.67 -31.82
CA LYS A 379 -23.91 -14.36 -33.11
C LYS A 379 -24.84 -13.70 -34.11
N SER A 380 -24.23 -12.99 -35.08
CA SER A 380 -24.83 -12.42 -36.30
C SER A 380 -26.31 -12.76 -36.47
N LEU A 381 -27.19 -11.88 -36.01
CA LEU A 381 -28.58 -11.89 -36.43
C LEU A 381 -28.58 -11.56 -37.93
N LEU A 382 -29.12 -12.48 -38.73
CA LEU A 382 -29.24 -12.36 -40.19
C LEU A 382 -30.03 -11.10 -40.54
N GLY A 383 -29.34 -10.00 -40.84
CA GLY A 383 -29.92 -8.73 -41.29
C GLY A 383 -29.28 -7.48 -40.71
N GLU A 384 -28.61 -7.57 -39.56
CA GLU A 384 -28.01 -6.41 -38.88
C GLU A 384 -26.55 -6.19 -39.30
N THR A 385 -26.12 -4.93 -39.26
CA THR A 385 -24.74 -4.55 -39.58
C THR A 385 -23.90 -4.63 -38.31
N VAL A 386 -22.97 -5.57 -38.26
CA VAL A 386 -22.09 -5.81 -37.11
C VAL A 386 -20.72 -5.24 -37.39
N VAL A 387 -20.23 -4.38 -36.49
CA VAL A 387 -18.88 -3.84 -36.50
C VAL A 387 -18.00 -4.65 -35.53
N GLU A 388 -17.25 -5.60 -36.09
CA GLU A 388 -16.43 -6.57 -35.36
C GLU A 388 -15.12 -6.00 -34.80
N ALA A 389 -14.63 -4.91 -35.39
CA ALA A 389 -13.45 -4.21 -34.93
C ALA A 389 -13.49 -2.76 -35.42
N THR A 390 -13.29 -1.82 -34.49
CA THR A 390 -13.13 -0.40 -34.82
C THR A 390 -11.78 0.07 -34.33
N TRP A 391 -10.98 0.63 -35.24
CA TRP A 391 -9.77 1.36 -34.90
C TRP A 391 -9.89 2.79 -35.39
N VAL A 392 -9.83 3.73 -34.45
CA VAL A 392 -9.86 5.16 -34.72
C VAL A 392 -8.50 5.74 -34.40
N ARG A 393 -7.95 6.52 -35.31
CA ARG A 393 -6.73 7.30 -35.11
C ARG A 393 -7.03 8.77 -35.26
N THR A 394 -6.76 9.53 -34.21
CA THR A 394 -6.81 10.99 -34.22
C THR A 394 -5.41 11.56 -34.25
N THR A 395 -5.10 12.35 -35.28
CA THR A 395 -3.84 13.06 -35.46
C THR A 395 -4.10 14.55 -35.49
N LEU A 396 -3.33 15.31 -34.71
CA LEU A 396 -3.45 16.76 -34.65
C LEU A 396 -2.20 17.36 -35.30
N ARG A 397 -2.38 18.20 -36.32
CA ARG A 397 -1.29 18.92 -36.98
C ARG A 397 -1.64 20.40 -37.13
N GLY A 398 -1.07 21.21 -36.25
CA GLY A 398 -1.34 22.65 -36.21
C GLY A 398 -2.84 22.93 -36.02
N PRO A 399 -3.47 23.76 -36.87
CA PRO A 399 -4.90 24.09 -36.76
C PRO A 399 -5.83 23.00 -37.32
N MET A 400 -5.28 21.87 -37.80
CA MET A 400 -6.05 20.81 -38.46
C MET A 400 -6.09 19.54 -37.61
N ARG A 401 -7.26 18.92 -37.59
CA ARG A 401 -7.53 17.60 -37.03
C ARG A 401 -7.72 16.60 -38.18
N PHE A 402 -7.07 15.45 -38.06
CA PHE A 402 -7.15 14.34 -39.00
C PHE A 402 -7.62 13.11 -38.24
N ASP A 403 -8.80 12.62 -38.56
CA ASP A 403 -9.34 11.39 -38.02
C ASP A 403 -9.39 10.33 -39.12
N GLN A 404 -8.93 9.14 -38.76
CA GLN A 404 -8.83 7.99 -39.65
C GLN A 404 -9.49 6.80 -38.95
N TRP A 405 -10.52 6.20 -39.55
CA TRP A 405 -11.20 5.03 -38.99
C TRP A 405 -11.00 3.81 -39.88
N ALA A 406 -10.71 2.67 -39.29
CA ALA A 406 -10.77 1.37 -39.93
C ALA A 406 -11.83 0.51 -39.20
N PHE A 407 -12.85 0.08 -39.94
CA PHE A 407 -13.93 -0.76 -39.45
C PHE A 407 -13.88 -2.12 -40.14
N ALA A 408 -13.98 -3.20 -39.38
CA ALA A 408 -14.34 -4.52 -39.91
C ALA A 408 -15.86 -4.68 -39.76
N VAL A 409 -16.59 -4.65 -40.87
CA VAL A 409 -18.05 -4.61 -40.89
C VAL A 409 -18.61 -5.83 -41.59
N THR A 410 -19.43 -6.60 -40.89
CA THR A 410 -20.20 -7.71 -41.45
C THR A 410 -21.64 -7.22 -41.65
N SER A 411 -22.11 -7.17 -42.90
CA SER A 411 -23.50 -6.74 -43.20
C SER A 411 -24.15 -7.70 -44.18
N ALA A 412 -25.49 -7.83 -44.08
CA ALA A 412 -26.31 -8.57 -45.02
C ALA A 412 -26.83 -7.71 -46.19
N SER A 413 -26.64 -6.38 -46.10
CA SER A 413 -27.05 -5.41 -47.11
C SER A 413 -25.97 -5.19 -48.16
N ASP A 414 -26.38 -4.94 -49.40
CA ASP A 414 -25.46 -4.63 -50.51
C ASP A 414 -24.90 -3.19 -50.43
N SER A 415 -25.47 -2.34 -49.57
CA SER A 415 -25.01 -0.97 -49.33
C SER A 415 -24.98 -0.59 -47.86
N LEU A 416 -24.10 0.34 -47.52
CA LEU A 416 -23.97 0.91 -46.18
C LEU A 416 -23.88 2.43 -46.25
N THR A 417 -24.80 3.11 -45.55
CA THR A 417 -24.77 4.56 -45.39
C THR A 417 -24.04 4.92 -44.11
N LEU A 418 -22.99 5.74 -44.22
CA LEU A 418 -22.25 6.31 -43.09
C LEU A 418 -22.52 7.80 -42.99
N THR A 419 -22.53 8.34 -41.79
CA THR A 419 -22.49 9.79 -41.56
C THR A 419 -21.17 10.16 -40.91
N LEU A 420 -20.39 11.00 -41.59
CA LEU A 420 -19.07 11.44 -41.14
C LEU A 420 -19.20 12.74 -40.33
N PRO A 421 -18.40 12.91 -39.27
CA PRO A 421 -18.42 14.12 -38.45
C PRO A 421 -17.75 15.28 -39.20
N VAL A 422 -18.53 16.01 -39.98
CA VAL A 422 -18.08 17.21 -40.72
C VAL A 422 -18.53 18.45 -39.97
N LEU A 423 -17.61 19.35 -39.62
CA LEU A 423 -17.95 20.68 -39.09
C LEU A 423 -18.78 21.46 -40.13
N ALA A 424 -20.04 21.75 -39.81
CA ALA A 424 -20.90 22.60 -40.62
C ALA A 424 -20.36 24.03 -40.68
N LYS A 425 -20.45 24.69 -41.85
CA LYS A 425 -20.05 26.09 -42.04
C LYS A 425 -20.91 27.01 -41.17
N GLU A 426 -20.36 27.51 -40.07
CA GLU A 426 -20.93 28.69 -39.38
C GLU A 426 -20.41 29.96 -40.06
N GLY A 427 -21.27 30.61 -40.84
CA GLY A 427 -21.06 31.99 -41.30
C GLY A 427 -20.21 32.18 -42.56
N ASN A 428 -20.40 33.34 -43.18
CA ASN A 428 -19.94 33.79 -44.50
C ASN A 428 -18.42 34.05 -44.61
N ASP A 429 -17.56 33.18 -44.07
CA ASP A 429 -16.12 33.33 -44.20
C ASP A 429 -15.45 32.21 -45.01
N VAL A 430 -14.42 32.64 -45.73
CA VAL A 430 -13.68 32.00 -46.82
C VAL A 430 -13.52 30.48 -46.67
N LEU A 431 -13.82 29.75 -47.76
CA LEU A 431 -13.43 28.35 -47.95
C LEU A 431 -11.97 28.12 -47.54
N ALA A 432 -11.73 27.58 -46.35
CA ALA A 432 -10.47 26.91 -46.06
C ALA A 432 -10.48 25.62 -46.90
N GLY A 433 -9.97 25.68 -48.13
CA GLY A 433 -9.98 24.61 -49.14
C GLY A 433 -9.15 23.37 -48.77
N ASN A 434 -9.34 22.80 -47.58
CA ASN A 434 -8.59 21.68 -47.05
C ASN A 434 -9.41 20.73 -46.17
N GLN A 435 -10.75 20.85 -46.14
CA GLN A 435 -11.62 19.87 -45.49
C GLN A 435 -11.77 18.65 -46.42
N ILE A 436 -11.57 17.45 -45.90
CA ILE A 436 -11.72 16.19 -46.64
C ILE A 436 -12.60 15.29 -45.78
N ALA A 437 -13.64 14.70 -46.35
CA ALA A 437 -14.44 13.68 -45.69
C ALA A 437 -14.76 12.62 -46.74
N ARG A 438 -14.17 11.42 -46.60
CA ARG A 438 -14.28 10.36 -47.60
C ARG A 438 -14.20 8.98 -46.96
N ALA A 439 -14.80 7.98 -47.60
CA ALA A 439 -14.75 6.59 -47.17
C ALA A 439 -14.53 5.64 -48.35
N ARG A 440 -14.02 4.44 -48.10
CA ARG A 440 -13.84 3.37 -49.10
C ARG A 440 -13.99 1.97 -48.50
N VAL A 441 -14.25 0.97 -49.33
CA VAL A 441 -14.47 -0.44 -48.94
C VAL A 441 -13.43 -1.34 -49.59
N ASN A 442 -12.72 -2.20 -48.85
CA ASN A 442 -11.84 -3.28 -49.35
C ASN A 442 -10.75 -2.88 -50.38
N ASN A 443 -10.41 -1.59 -50.52
CA ASN A 443 -9.60 -0.93 -51.57
C ASN A 443 -10.35 -0.37 -52.80
N SER A 444 -11.66 -0.14 -52.73
CA SER A 444 -12.40 0.65 -53.71
C SER A 444 -11.84 2.08 -53.83
N PRO A 445 -12.19 2.82 -54.91
CA PRO A 445 -11.98 4.26 -54.96
C PRO A 445 -12.64 4.95 -53.76
N TRP A 446 -12.09 6.09 -53.35
CA TRP A 446 -12.66 6.90 -52.28
C TRP A 446 -13.98 7.55 -52.72
N SER A 447 -15.03 7.35 -51.95
CA SER A 447 -16.31 8.05 -52.05
C SER A 447 -16.29 9.28 -51.15
N ALA A 448 -16.52 10.47 -51.70
CA ALA A 448 -16.61 11.70 -50.94
C ALA A 448 -17.96 11.80 -50.20
N ALA A 449 -17.96 12.38 -49.00
CA ALA A 449 -19.18 12.69 -48.26
C ALA A 449 -19.89 13.90 -48.85
N ASP A 450 -21.21 13.90 -48.72
CA ASP A 450 -22.02 15.11 -48.95
C ASP A 450 -21.57 16.22 -47.98
N GLU A 451 -21.21 17.39 -48.52
CA GLU A 451 -20.71 18.53 -47.73
C GLU A 451 -21.74 19.06 -46.72
N ALA A 452 -23.04 18.92 -47.00
CA ALA A 452 -24.10 19.46 -46.16
C ALA A 452 -24.52 18.50 -45.03
N THR A 453 -24.50 17.19 -45.31
CA THR A 453 -25.03 16.18 -44.39
C THR A 453 -23.97 15.25 -43.80
N GLY A 454 -22.75 15.25 -44.36
CA GLY A 454 -21.68 14.33 -44.01
C GLY A 454 -21.95 12.87 -44.45
N ARG A 455 -23.02 12.61 -45.22
CA ARG A 455 -23.43 11.25 -45.58
C ARG A 455 -22.59 10.69 -46.74
N VAL A 456 -22.20 9.42 -46.63
CA VAL A 456 -21.52 8.63 -47.67
C VAL A 456 -22.26 7.32 -47.83
N ASP A 457 -22.69 7.01 -49.06
CA ASP A 457 -23.20 5.68 -49.39
C ASP A 457 -22.07 4.83 -49.98
N LEU A 458 -21.86 3.66 -49.37
CA LEU A 458 -20.85 2.70 -49.78
C LEU A 458 -21.51 1.46 -50.37
N ASP A 459 -21.03 1.02 -51.52
CA ASP A 459 -21.41 -0.26 -52.12
C ASP A 459 -20.54 -1.37 -51.52
N LEU A 460 -21.17 -2.31 -50.82
CA LEU A 460 -20.52 -3.49 -50.25
C LEU A 460 -20.39 -4.62 -51.28
N GLY A 461 -21.13 -4.54 -52.40
CA GLY A 461 -21.21 -5.57 -53.41
C GLY A 461 -21.99 -6.80 -52.95
N GLN A 462 -22.34 -7.69 -53.89
CA GLN A 462 -23.18 -8.86 -53.62
C GLN A 462 -22.51 -9.99 -52.81
N SER A 463 -21.27 -9.78 -52.34
CA SER A 463 -20.56 -10.78 -51.54
C SER A 463 -20.98 -10.66 -50.08
N ARG A 464 -21.82 -11.58 -49.59
CA ARG A 464 -22.04 -11.74 -48.15
C ARG A 464 -20.70 -12.06 -47.46
N GLY A 465 -20.23 -11.17 -46.60
CA GLY A 465 -18.97 -11.32 -45.89
C GLY A 465 -18.62 -10.12 -45.03
N THR A 466 -17.45 -10.16 -44.42
CA THR A 466 -16.90 -9.03 -43.68
C THR A 466 -16.12 -8.12 -44.63
N HIS A 467 -16.34 -6.82 -44.50
CA HIS A 467 -15.75 -5.76 -45.32
C HIS A 467 -14.88 -4.85 -44.44
N LEU A 468 -13.71 -4.49 -44.95
CA LEU A 468 -12.87 -3.45 -44.37
C LEU A 468 -13.30 -2.08 -44.90
N ILE A 469 -13.79 -1.22 -44.02
CA ILE A 469 -14.20 0.13 -44.36
C ILE A 469 -13.18 1.11 -43.77
N GLU A 470 -12.64 1.96 -44.64
CA GLU A 470 -11.69 3.00 -44.23
C GLU A 470 -12.31 4.37 -44.44
N VAL A 471 -12.25 5.21 -43.42
CA VAL A 471 -12.79 6.57 -43.42
C VAL A 471 -11.68 7.56 -43.10
N GLU A 472 -11.60 8.63 -43.87
CA GLU A 472 -10.68 9.74 -43.62
C GLU A 472 -11.45 11.05 -43.52
N VAL A 473 -11.32 11.72 -42.38
CA VAL A 473 -11.83 13.07 -42.15
C VAL A 473 -10.68 13.99 -41.78
N ARG A 474 -10.59 15.11 -42.49
CA ARG A 474 -9.69 16.22 -42.22
C ARG A 474 -10.52 17.47 -42.06
N GLN A 475 -10.38 18.15 -40.94
CA GLN A 475 -11.15 19.36 -40.65
C GLN A 475 -10.40 20.33 -39.74
N PRO A 476 -10.79 21.63 -39.73
CA PRO A 476 -10.27 22.58 -38.77
C PRO A 476 -10.55 22.12 -37.33
N ARG A 477 -9.62 22.41 -36.42
CA ARG A 477 -9.74 22.08 -35.01
C ARG A 477 -10.74 23.02 -34.32
N LYS A 478 -11.68 22.47 -33.55
CA LYS A 478 -12.63 23.26 -32.74
C LYS A 478 -11.92 23.74 -31.46
N GLU A 479 -11.70 25.04 -31.30
CA GLU A 479 -11.09 25.61 -30.09
C GLU A 479 -12.15 25.73 -28.98
N SER A 480 -12.07 24.95 -27.89
CA SER A 480 -13.21 24.82 -26.95
C SER A 480 -13.09 25.55 -25.61
N LEU A 481 -11.90 25.83 -25.06
CA LEU A 481 -11.82 26.22 -23.63
C LEU A 481 -11.38 27.65 -23.34
N LEU A 482 -10.56 28.28 -24.18
CA LEU A 482 -10.12 29.67 -24.03
C LEU A 482 -9.83 30.23 -25.43
N LYS A 483 -10.65 31.16 -25.93
CA LYS A 483 -10.43 31.85 -27.23
C LYS A 483 -8.97 32.31 -27.38
N GLY A 484 -8.11 31.50 -28.02
CA GLY A 484 -6.74 31.82 -28.38
C GLY A 484 -5.72 32.19 -27.28
N ALA A 485 -6.04 32.14 -25.98
CA ALA A 485 -5.12 32.69 -24.96
C ALA A 485 -3.87 31.83 -24.70
N ILE A 486 -3.97 30.51 -24.81
CA ILE A 486 -2.87 29.57 -24.57
C ILE A 486 -2.86 28.53 -25.68
N GLN A 487 -1.89 28.63 -26.60
CA GLN A 487 -1.74 27.67 -27.69
C GLN A 487 -1.39 26.27 -27.17
N GLY A 488 -2.18 25.28 -27.59
CA GLY A 488 -1.95 23.85 -27.32
C GLY A 488 -2.68 23.26 -26.10
N LEU A 489 -3.36 24.09 -25.30
CA LEU A 489 -4.28 23.63 -24.25
C LEU A 489 -5.64 23.35 -24.87
N ASP A 490 -6.09 22.10 -24.87
CA ASP A 490 -7.31 21.76 -25.59
C ASP A 490 -8.02 20.53 -25.05
N TRP A 491 -9.33 20.52 -25.23
CA TRP A 491 -10.19 19.38 -24.99
C TRP A 491 -10.59 18.77 -26.33
N ILE A 492 -10.26 17.50 -26.51
CA ILE A 492 -10.47 16.79 -27.77
C ILE A 492 -11.53 15.74 -27.57
N ASP A 493 -12.68 15.99 -28.15
CA ASP A 493 -13.78 15.04 -28.16
C ASP A 493 -13.50 13.91 -29.16
N PHE A 494 -13.78 12.69 -28.75
CA PHE A 494 -13.92 11.56 -29.64
C PHE A 494 -15.06 11.88 -30.61
N GLN A 495 -14.78 11.81 -31.91
CA GLN A 495 -15.80 11.99 -32.93
C GLN A 495 -16.08 10.62 -33.54
N SER A 496 -17.31 10.14 -33.37
CA SER A 496 -17.73 8.90 -34.00
C SER A 496 -18.14 9.14 -35.45
N SER A 497 -17.85 8.20 -36.33
CA SER A 497 -18.61 8.08 -37.58
C SER A 497 -19.93 7.40 -37.24
N ALA A 498 -21.04 8.10 -37.46
CA ALA A 498 -22.36 7.55 -37.20
C ALA A 498 -22.68 6.50 -38.28
N MET A 499 -22.51 5.24 -37.89
CA MET A 499 -23.11 4.08 -38.53
C MET A 499 -24.65 4.13 -38.43
N PRO A 500 -25.39 3.37 -39.25
CA PRO A 500 -26.84 3.22 -39.10
C PRO A 500 -27.21 2.87 -37.66
N SER A 501 -28.33 3.38 -37.16
CA SER A 501 -28.74 3.25 -35.74
C SER A 501 -28.84 1.80 -35.24
N ALA A 502 -29.01 0.83 -36.14
CA ALA A 502 -29.06 -0.60 -35.86
C ALA A 502 -27.68 -1.30 -35.97
N SER A 503 -26.57 -0.55 -35.84
CA SER A 503 -25.23 -1.11 -35.98
C SER A 503 -24.61 -1.44 -34.63
N LEU A 504 -24.17 -2.70 -34.48
CA LEU A 504 -23.62 -3.22 -33.25
C LEU A 504 -22.09 -3.10 -33.24
N TYR A 505 -21.51 -2.67 -32.13
CA TYR A 505 -20.05 -2.52 -31.99
C TYR A 505 -19.51 -3.52 -30.96
N SER A 506 -18.52 -4.33 -31.35
CA SER A 506 -17.86 -5.24 -30.41
C SER A 506 -16.75 -4.53 -29.62
N ARG A 507 -15.72 -4.00 -30.30
CA ARG A 507 -14.53 -3.42 -29.69
C ARG A 507 -14.06 -2.20 -30.45
N VAL A 508 -13.87 -1.11 -29.69
CA VAL A 508 -13.38 0.17 -30.21
C VAL A 508 -12.02 0.45 -29.61
N VAL A 509 -11.04 0.76 -30.46
CA VAL A 509 -9.72 1.20 -30.07
C VAL A 509 -9.51 2.62 -30.57
N TRP A 510 -9.23 3.54 -29.66
CA TRP A 510 -8.90 4.92 -29.98
C TRP A 510 -7.41 5.17 -29.75
N GLU A 511 -6.74 5.52 -30.84
CA GLU A 511 -5.35 5.91 -30.89
C GLU A 511 -5.25 7.43 -31.08
N ILE A 512 -4.53 8.10 -30.20
CA ILE A 512 -4.29 9.53 -30.26
C ILE A 512 -2.80 9.76 -30.46
N LEU A 513 -2.46 10.48 -31.52
CA LEU A 513 -1.12 10.97 -31.77
C LEU A 513 -0.99 12.36 -31.16
N VAL A 514 -0.33 12.43 -30.00
CA VAL A 514 -0.13 13.68 -29.27
C VAL A 514 0.89 14.54 -30.03
N PRO A 515 0.62 15.83 -30.28
CA PRO A 515 1.58 16.74 -30.92
C PRO A 515 2.87 16.90 -30.13
N ASP A 516 3.97 17.10 -30.85
CA ASP A 516 5.26 17.44 -30.24
C ASP A 516 5.12 18.64 -29.31
N GLY A 517 5.61 18.49 -28.07
CA GLY A 517 5.53 19.54 -27.05
C GLY A 517 4.19 19.62 -26.30
N SER A 518 3.28 18.66 -26.49
CA SER A 518 2.07 18.50 -25.67
C SER A 518 2.10 17.17 -24.91
N GLU A 519 1.40 17.12 -23.78
CA GLU A 519 1.21 15.90 -22.97
C GLU A 519 -0.28 15.68 -22.72
N LEU A 520 -0.69 14.41 -22.64
CA LEU A 520 -2.06 14.03 -22.32
C LEU A 520 -2.18 13.89 -20.80
N LEU A 521 -2.97 14.76 -20.17
CA LEU A 521 -3.12 14.79 -18.71
C LEU A 521 -4.31 13.95 -18.25
N TRP A 522 -5.41 13.96 -19.00
CA TRP A 522 -6.58 13.12 -18.75
C TRP A 522 -6.91 12.26 -19.96
N GLY A 523 -7.05 10.96 -19.72
CA GLY A 523 -7.60 10.00 -20.68
C GLY A 523 -9.13 10.07 -20.75
N PRO A 524 -9.72 9.37 -21.72
CA PRO A 524 -11.16 9.29 -21.87
C PRO A 524 -11.76 8.55 -20.68
N ARG A 525 -12.66 9.22 -19.93
CA ARG A 525 -13.33 8.59 -18.78
C ARG A 525 -14.14 7.38 -19.25
N GLY A 526 -13.95 6.24 -18.57
CA GLY A 526 -14.66 5.00 -18.85
C GLY A 526 -14.03 4.11 -19.92
N TRP A 527 -12.91 4.53 -20.53
CA TRP A 527 -12.13 3.72 -21.47
C TRP A 527 -10.86 3.19 -20.80
N THR A 528 -10.44 1.99 -21.18
CA THR A 528 -9.27 1.33 -20.59
C THR A 528 -7.98 1.75 -21.31
N SER A 529 -7.04 2.31 -20.56
CA SER A 529 -5.71 2.69 -21.07
C SER A 529 -4.87 1.46 -21.43
N GLN A 530 -4.27 1.44 -22.62
CA GLN A 530 -3.38 0.37 -23.09
C GLN A 530 -1.91 0.79 -23.01
N GLN A 531 -1.53 1.57 -21.99
CA GLN A 531 -0.17 2.06 -21.78
C GLN A 531 0.60 1.20 -20.77
N VAL A 532 1.90 1.05 -20.98
CA VAL A 532 2.84 0.42 -20.05
C VAL A 532 3.95 1.40 -19.73
N TRP A 533 4.35 1.46 -18.47
CA TRP A 533 5.48 2.27 -18.03
C TRP A 533 6.80 1.63 -18.47
N ASP A 534 7.58 2.39 -19.25
CA ASP A 534 8.95 2.06 -19.55
C ASP A 534 9.86 2.77 -18.53
N TRP A 535 10.46 1.96 -17.65
CA TRP A 535 11.35 2.40 -16.57
C TRP A 535 12.80 2.65 -17.02
N SER A 536 13.04 2.74 -18.33
CA SER A 536 14.29 3.24 -18.91
C SER A 536 14.50 4.74 -18.54
N PRO A 537 15.65 5.38 -18.87
CA PRO A 537 16.05 6.65 -18.24
C PRO A 537 15.10 7.85 -18.49
N SER A 538 14.06 7.70 -19.33
CA SER A 538 13.15 8.78 -19.73
C SER A 538 11.78 8.79 -19.05
N LEU A 539 11.43 7.83 -18.18
CA LEU A 539 10.12 7.69 -17.52
C LEU A 539 8.96 8.00 -18.49
N ASN A 540 8.81 7.14 -19.50
CA ASN A 540 7.84 7.32 -20.57
C ASN A 540 6.80 6.21 -20.57
N GLN A 541 5.57 6.55 -20.93
CA GLN A 541 4.55 5.56 -21.27
C GLN A 541 4.69 5.14 -22.71
N LYS A 542 4.72 3.82 -22.94
CA LYS A 542 4.68 3.22 -24.27
C LYS A 542 3.39 2.41 -24.42
N PRO A 543 2.74 2.45 -25.59
CA PRO A 543 1.57 1.62 -25.83
C PRO A 543 1.94 0.13 -25.82
N ALA A 544 1.17 -0.68 -25.10
CA ALA A 544 1.34 -2.13 -25.00
C ALA A 544 1.15 -2.85 -26.36
N VAL A 545 0.30 -2.27 -27.21
CA VAL A 545 -0.10 -2.85 -28.50
C VAL A 545 0.62 -2.11 -29.62
N SER A 546 1.31 -2.80 -30.52
CA SER A 546 1.95 -2.16 -31.69
C SER A 546 0.93 -1.74 -32.76
N VAL A 547 1.34 -0.85 -33.67
CA VAL A 547 0.52 -0.42 -34.81
C VAL A 547 0.24 -1.60 -35.74
N GLN A 548 1.25 -2.45 -35.97
CA GLN A 548 1.12 -3.66 -36.78
C GLN A 548 0.12 -4.64 -36.17
N ASN A 549 0.08 -4.77 -34.84
CA ASN A 549 -0.87 -5.63 -34.15
C ASN A 549 -2.31 -5.10 -34.25
N LEU A 550 -2.51 -3.78 -34.20
CA LEU A 550 -3.84 -3.19 -34.42
C LEU A 550 -4.31 -3.38 -35.86
N ALA A 551 -3.43 -3.13 -36.82
CA ALA A 551 -3.77 -3.32 -38.22
C ALA A 551 -4.05 -4.79 -38.53
N SER A 552 -3.23 -5.73 -38.04
CA SER A 552 -3.49 -7.16 -38.21
C SER A 552 -4.77 -7.60 -37.52
N TRP A 553 -5.11 -7.02 -36.36
CA TRP A 553 -6.37 -7.31 -35.66
C TRP A 553 -7.59 -6.88 -36.49
N VAL A 554 -7.63 -5.64 -36.99
CA VAL A 554 -8.77 -5.16 -37.82
C VAL A 554 -8.82 -5.91 -39.15
N THR A 555 -7.67 -6.15 -39.79
CA THR A 555 -7.63 -6.91 -41.05
C THR A 555 -8.05 -8.37 -40.86
N ALA A 556 -7.63 -9.03 -39.76
CA ALA A 556 -8.02 -10.40 -39.46
C ALA A 556 -9.52 -10.51 -39.16
N ALA A 557 -10.09 -9.52 -38.46
CA ALA A 557 -11.53 -9.42 -38.27
C ALA A 557 -12.26 -9.27 -39.62
N SER A 558 -11.69 -8.50 -40.56
CA SER A 558 -12.30 -8.29 -41.88
C SER A 558 -12.24 -9.50 -42.84
N ASN A 559 -11.44 -10.54 -42.57
CA ASN A 559 -11.35 -11.70 -43.47
C ASN A 559 -10.85 -12.99 -42.77
N PRO A 560 -11.73 -13.74 -42.07
CA PRO A 560 -11.33 -14.92 -41.30
C PRO A 560 -10.90 -16.14 -42.15
N GLN A 561 -11.12 -16.14 -43.48
CA GLN A 561 -10.87 -17.30 -44.35
C GLN A 561 -9.70 -17.16 -45.34
N SER A 562 -9.09 -15.98 -45.51
CA SER A 562 -7.98 -15.81 -46.44
C SER A 562 -6.63 -15.87 -45.74
N ASN A 563 -5.95 -17.02 -45.83
CA ASN A 563 -4.54 -17.20 -45.48
C ASN A 563 -3.60 -16.56 -46.54
N ILE A 564 -4.03 -15.45 -47.15
CA ILE A 564 -3.31 -14.77 -48.23
C ILE A 564 -2.67 -13.52 -47.64
N GLN A 565 -1.34 -13.58 -47.53
CA GLN A 565 -0.42 -12.52 -47.11
C GLN A 565 -0.36 -11.32 -48.10
N GLY A 566 -1.46 -11.04 -48.81
CA GLY A 566 -1.52 -10.13 -49.96
C GLY A 566 -2.54 -9.00 -49.82
N ARG A 567 -2.02 -7.78 -49.67
CA ARG A 567 -2.62 -6.49 -50.09
C ARG A 567 -3.95 -5.97 -49.49
N LEU A 568 -4.55 -6.60 -48.47
CA LEU A 568 -5.57 -5.94 -47.64
C LEU A 568 -4.91 -5.31 -46.40
N GLY A 569 -4.10 -4.28 -46.62
CA GLY A 569 -3.48 -3.50 -45.53
C GLY A 569 -4.22 -2.19 -45.33
N VAL A 570 -4.41 -1.78 -44.08
CA VAL A 570 -4.93 -0.45 -43.77
C VAL A 570 -4.01 0.61 -44.43
N GLY A 571 -4.55 1.43 -45.34
CA GLY A 571 -3.76 2.23 -46.29
C GLY A 571 -2.83 3.28 -45.66
N TRP A 572 -3.08 3.66 -44.41
CA TRP A 572 -2.29 4.65 -43.65
C TRP A 572 -1.35 4.04 -42.61
N LEU A 573 -0.85 2.82 -42.87
CA LEU A 573 0.07 2.11 -41.99
C LEU A 573 1.45 2.76 -41.80
N SER A 574 1.84 3.71 -42.65
CA SER A 574 3.15 4.37 -42.56
C SER A 574 3.19 5.42 -41.43
N MET A 575 3.93 5.13 -40.36
CA MET A 575 4.26 6.11 -39.30
C MET A 575 5.74 6.51 -39.38
N PRO A 576 6.06 7.81 -39.38
CA PRO A 576 7.41 8.27 -39.07
C PRO A 576 7.79 7.89 -37.64
N ARG A 577 9.08 7.57 -37.40
CA ARG A 577 9.56 7.07 -36.10
C ARG A 577 9.25 8.03 -34.94
N ASP A 578 9.25 9.33 -35.19
CA ASP A 578 9.06 10.37 -34.17
C ASP A 578 7.65 10.35 -33.55
N PHE A 579 6.65 9.83 -34.28
CA PHE A 579 5.27 9.73 -33.81
C PHE A 579 5.01 8.49 -32.95
N ILE A 580 5.90 7.50 -32.95
CA ILE A 580 5.73 6.26 -32.19
C ILE A 580 5.78 6.54 -30.68
N GLU A 581 6.59 7.51 -30.26
CA GLU A 581 6.80 7.85 -28.85
C GLU A 581 5.65 8.68 -28.24
N HIS A 582 4.85 9.34 -29.07
CA HIS A 582 3.76 10.23 -28.66
C HIS A 582 2.37 9.59 -28.79
N ARG A 583 2.33 8.28 -28.95
CA ARG A 583 1.11 7.52 -29.16
C ARG A 583 0.44 7.17 -27.83
N ARG A 584 -0.85 7.47 -27.72
CA ARG A 584 -1.73 7.05 -26.62
C ARG A 584 -2.85 6.18 -27.18
N VAL A 585 -3.12 5.06 -26.53
CA VAL A 585 -4.08 4.04 -26.99
C VAL A 585 -5.02 3.72 -25.85
N PHE A 586 -6.31 3.79 -26.15
CA PHE A 586 -7.42 3.49 -25.26
C PHE A 586 -8.33 2.47 -25.94
N CYS A 587 -9.00 1.63 -25.17
CA CYS A 587 -9.99 0.71 -25.70
C CYS A 587 -11.27 0.71 -24.89
N ASP A 588 -12.38 0.43 -25.57
CA ASP A 588 -13.69 0.23 -24.98
C ASP A 588 -14.45 -0.86 -25.75
N VAL A 589 -15.56 -1.32 -25.19
CA VAL A 589 -16.45 -2.35 -25.73
C VAL A 589 -17.84 -1.73 -25.89
N GLY A 590 -18.46 -1.92 -27.06
CA GLY A 590 -19.77 -1.31 -27.38
C GLY A 590 -19.68 -0.06 -28.23
N GLY A 591 -20.84 0.61 -28.37
CA GLY A 591 -20.97 1.80 -29.21
C GLY A 591 -20.13 2.98 -28.70
N PRO A 592 -19.48 3.74 -29.57
CA PRO A 592 -18.66 4.87 -29.16
C PRO A 592 -19.50 5.95 -28.47
N THR A 593 -19.22 6.20 -27.19
CA THR A 593 -19.79 7.31 -26.43
C THR A 593 -19.02 8.61 -26.67
N ASP A 594 -19.67 9.77 -26.46
CA ASP A 594 -19.00 11.08 -26.49
C ASP A 594 -18.04 11.19 -25.29
N VAL A 595 -16.76 10.93 -25.53
CA VAL A 595 -15.71 11.02 -24.51
C VAL A 595 -14.59 11.92 -25.01
N GLY A 596 -14.03 12.75 -24.13
CA GLY A 596 -12.93 13.64 -24.49
C GLY A 596 -11.63 13.34 -23.76
N VAL A 597 -10.52 13.82 -24.32
CA VAL A 597 -9.20 13.86 -23.67
C VAL A 597 -8.72 15.29 -23.49
N PHE A 598 -7.92 15.50 -22.46
CA PHE A 598 -7.35 16.82 -22.19
C PHE A 598 -5.85 16.85 -22.50
N LEU A 599 -5.48 17.72 -23.45
CA LEU A 599 -4.10 17.99 -23.83
C LEU A 599 -3.61 19.27 -23.18
N VAL A 600 -2.38 19.22 -22.66
CA VAL A 600 -1.71 20.35 -22.01
C VAL A 600 -0.35 20.58 -22.69
N PRO A 601 0.03 21.83 -23.03
CA PRO A 601 1.36 22.13 -23.52
C PRO A 601 2.41 21.79 -22.46
N ARG A 602 3.49 21.12 -22.87
CA ARG A 602 4.59 20.72 -21.99
C ARG A 602 5.26 21.94 -21.34
N TRP A 603 5.38 23.06 -22.05
CA TRP A 603 5.94 24.29 -21.47
C TRP A 603 5.10 24.83 -20.31
N LEU A 604 3.77 24.76 -20.42
CA LEU A 604 2.84 25.21 -19.38
C LEU A 604 2.91 24.27 -18.18
N LEU A 605 2.93 22.96 -18.45
CA LEU A 605 3.05 21.93 -17.43
C LEU A 605 4.37 22.09 -16.66
N VAL A 606 5.49 22.28 -17.36
CA VAL A 606 6.79 22.57 -16.75
C VAL A 606 6.77 23.90 -15.98
N LEU A 607 6.18 24.97 -16.53
CA LEU A 607 6.14 26.27 -15.86
C LEU A 607 5.39 26.18 -14.53
N VAL A 608 4.21 25.54 -14.51
CA VAL A 608 3.40 25.37 -13.29
C VAL A 608 4.06 24.40 -12.32
N ALA A 609 4.48 23.22 -12.80
CA ALA A 609 5.04 22.17 -11.96
C ALA A 609 6.45 22.49 -11.44
N SER A 610 7.24 23.29 -12.16
CA SER A 610 8.58 23.77 -11.75
C SER A 610 8.50 25.05 -10.92
N GLY A 611 7.57 25.95 -11.26
CA GLY A 611 7.38 27.22 -10.58
C GLY A 611 6.96 27.04 -9.11
N LEU A 612 6.16 26.02 -8.82
CA LEU A 612 5.66 25.75 -7.47
C LEU A 612 6.79 25.29 -6.51
N PRO A 613 7.64 24.31 -6.86
CA PRO A 613 8.88 24.00 -6.13
C PRO A 613 9.83 25.20 -6.01
N LEU A 614 9.99 26.02 -7.06
CA LEU A 614 10.84 27.20 -7.02
C LEU A 614 10.33 28.26 -6.05
N ALA A 615 9.03 28.54 -6.05
CA ALA A 615 8.40 29.47 -5.11
C ALA A 615 8.52 28.98 -3.67
N ILE A 616 8.27 27.69 -3.43
CA ILE A 616 8.48 27.06 -2.13
C ILE A 616 9.94 27.16 -1.73
N GLY A 617 10.88 26.82 -2.62
CA GLY A 617 12.32 26.95 -2.39
C GLY A 617 12.73 28.37 -1.99
N ALA A 618 12.24 29.39 -2.69
CA ALA A 618 12.48 30.80 -2.37
C ALA A 618 11.93 31.18 -0.99
N VAL A 619 10.70 30.79 -0.65
CA VAL A 619 10.12 31.00 0.70
C VAL A 619 10.95 30.30 1.77
N LEU A 620 11.40 29.07 1.52
CA LEU A 620 12.25 28.31 2.45
C LEU A 620 13.64 28.93 2.66
N THR A 621 14.16 29.71 1.70
CA THR A 621 15.38 30.50 1.92
C THR A 621 15.18 31.64 2.92
N VAL A 622 13.98 32.21 2.97
CA VAL A 622 13.62 33.31 3.89
C VAL A 622 13.17 32.76 5.25
N LEU A 623 12.41 31.67 5.26
CA LEU A 623 11.76 31.05 6.42
C LEU A 623 12.18 29.58 6.60
N PRO A 624 13.43 29.34 7.03
CA PRO A 624 14.02 28.00 6.98
C PRO A 624 13.48 27.03 8.04
N ARG A 625 12.72 27.52 9.03
CA ARG A 625 12.02 26.69 10.02
C ARG A 625 10.87 25.87 9.41
N LEU A 626 10.39 26.24 8.23
CA LEU A 626 9.29 25.56 7.53
C LEU A 626 9.76 24.41 6.62
N THR A 627 11.07 24.18 6.50
CA THR A 627 11.66 23.18 5.59
C THR A 627 11.16 21.75 5.88
N ALA A 628 11.16 21.34 7.15
CA ALA A 628 10.67 20.01 7.55
C ALA A 628 9.17 19.83 7.25
N ILE A 629 8.35 20.86 7.53
CA ILE A 629 6.91 20.83 7.27
C ILE A 629 6.64 20.74 5.77
N ALA A 630 7.34 21.54 4.96
CA ALA A 630 7.19 21.54 3.50
C ALA A 630 7.56 20.18 2.88
N LEU A 631 8.63 19.52 3.37
CA LEU A 631 9.02 18.18 2.90
C LEU A 631 8.00 17.11 3.29
N VAL A 632 7.43 17.18 4.49
CA VAL A 632 6.37 16.24 4.93
C VAL A 632 5.12 16.44 4.07
N VAL A 633 4.66 17.68 3.87
CA VAL A 633 3.48 17.96 3.03
C VAL A 633 3.71 17.50 1.58
N ALA A 634 4.89 17.79 1.00
CA ALA A 634 5.21 17.33 -0.35
C ALA A 634 5.20 15.80 -0.47
N SER A 635 5.71 15.10 0.56
CA SER A 635 5.70 13.63 0.61
C SER A 635 4.29 13.07 0.71
N VAL A 636 3.43 13.66 1.57
CA VAL A 636 2.02 13.24 1.70
C VAL A 636 1.26 13.48 0.41
N VAL A 637 1.44 14.63 -0.24
CA VAL A 637 0.79 14.94 -1.53
C VAL A 637 1.27 14.00 -2.62
N PHE A 638 2.56 13.69 -2.67
CA PHE A 638 3.10 12.74 -3.66
C PHE A 638 2.58 11.32 -3.44
N ILE A 639 2.57 10.83 -2.19
CA ILE A 639 2.05 9.50 -1.85
C ILE A 639 0.54 9.42 -2.15
N GLY A 640 -0.23 10.44 -1.73
CA GLY A 640 -1.67 10.51 -2.02
C GLY A 640 -1.96 10.61 -3.52
N GLY A 641 -1.17 11.39 -4.26
CA GLY A 641 -1.26 11.48 -5.72
C GLY A 641 -0.97 10.14 -6.40
N MET A 642 0.09 9.43 -5.98
CA MET A 642 0.42 8.10 -6.51
C MET A 642 -0.67 7.06 -6.23
N ALA A 643 -1.44 7.21 -5.15
CA ALA A 643 -2.56 6.34 -4.81
C ALA A 643 -3.83 6.61 -5.65
N ILE A 644 -4.11 7.88 -5.96
CA ILE A 644 -5.34 8.29 -6.67
C ILE A 644 -5.14 8.24 -8.19
N GLY A 645 -3.97 8.65 -8.68
CA GLY A 645 -3.68 8.83 -10.10
C GLY A 645 -2.19 8.77 -10.39
N PRO A 646 -1.59 7.57 -10.46
CA PRO A 646 -0.15 7.40 -10.62
C PRO A 646 0.35 8.03 -11.92
N THR A 647 -0.47 7.96 -12.99
CA THR A 647 -0.11 8.51 -14.30
C THR A 647 0.09 10.02 -14.27
N ILE A 648 -0.89 10.73 -13.71
CA ILE A 648 -0.86 12.19 -13.61
C ILE A 648 0.27 12.63 -12.67
N THR A 649 0.43 11.93 -11.55
CA THR A 649 1.44 12.25 -10.53
C THR A 649 2.86 12.11 -11.08
N LEU A 650 3.14 11.08 -11.87
CA LEU A 650 4.44 10.90 -12.52
C LEU A 650 4.69 11.95 -13.61
N CYS A 651 3.67 12.35 -14.39
CA CYS A 651 3.80 13.45 -15.35
C CYS A 651 4.12 14.78 -14.66
N ILE A 652 3.45 15.09 -13.55
CA ILE A 652 3.72 16.29 -12.74
C ILE A 652 5.13 16.24 -12.14
N LEU A 653 5.54 15.09 -11.59
CA LEU A 653 6.88 14.90 -11.04
C LEU A 653 7.96 15.17 -12.09
N LYS A 654 7.83 14.58 -13.28
CA LYS A 654 8.77 14.77 -14.39
C LYS A 654 8.90 16.25 -14.79
N ALA A 655 7.79 16.97 -14.82
CA ALA A 655 7.78 18.39 -15.15
C ALA A 655 8.29 19.29 -14.02
N SER A 656 8.26 18.82 -12.78
CA SER A 656 8.81 19.53 -11.61
C SER A 656 10.33 19.42 -11.45
N LEU A 657 10.97 18.45 -12.12
CA LEU A 657 12.42 18.18 -12.01
C LEU A 657 13.32 19.42 -12.21
N PRO A 658 13.10 20.29 -13.21
CA PRO A 658 13.92 21.49 -13.39
C PRO A 658 13.84 22.45 -12.18
N GLY A 659 12.65 22.57 -11.58
CA GLY A 659 12.41 23.44 -10.43
C GLY A 659 13.02 22.88 -9.17
N LEU A 660 12.90 21.57 -8.97
CA LEU A 660 13.57 20.86 -7.87
C LEU A 660 15.09 20.96 -7.97
N ALA A 661 15.66 20.81 -9.16
CA ALA A 661 17.11 20.91 -9.38
C ALA A 661 17.67 22.28 -8.98
N LEU A 662 16.89 23.35 -9.11
CA LEU A 662 17.26 24.70 -8.69
C LEU A 662 16.92 24.99 -7.22
N ALA A 663 15.80 24.48 -6.72
CA ALA A 663 15.33 24.73 -5.36
C ALA A 663 16.11 23.96 -4.29
N VAL A 664 16.53 22.73 -4.57
CA VAL A 664 17.24 21.86 -3.61
C VAL A 664 18.60 22.46 -3.20
N PRO A 665 19.49 22.88 -4.11
CA PRO A 665 20.76 23.52 -3.72
C PRO A 665 20.56 24.80 -2.91
N ALA A 666 19.54 25.60 -3.25
CA ALA A 666 19.21 26.82 -2.51
C ALA A 666 18.74 26.52 -1.08
N GLY A 667 17.91 25.49 -0.90
CA GLY A 667 17.47 25.00 0.42
C GLY A 667 18.60 24.39 1.25
N VAL A 668 19.49 23.62 0.63
CA VAL A 668 20.67 23.04 1.31
C VAL A 668 21.62 24.16 1.77
N ALA A 669 21.86 25.17 0.94
CA ALA A 669 22.71 26.31 1.30
C ALA A 669 22.12 27.13 2.46
N SER A 670 20.81 27.33 2.52
CA SER A 670 20.16 28.05 3.62
C SER A 670 20.18 27.25 4.92
N TRP A 671 19.96 25.93 4.85
CA TRP A 671 20.06 25.03 6.00
C TRP A 671 21.49 24.99 6.56
N TRP A 672 22.49 24.91 5.69
CA TRP A 672 23.91 24.96 6.07
C TRP A 672 24.28 26.28 6.77
N ARG A 673 23.72 27.41 6.34
CA ARG A 673 23.92 28.71 7.01
C ARG A 673 23.32 28.77 8.42
N LEU A 674 22.21 28.09 8.69
CA LEU A 674 21.64 28.01 10.05
C LEU A 674 22.45 27.12 10.98
N LEU A 675 22.95 26.00 10.45
CA LEU A 675 23.84 25.11 11.19
C LEU A 675 25.13 25.86 11.58
N LEU A 676 25.68 26.66 10.68
CA LEU A 676 26.82 27.54 10.96
C LEU A 676 26.50 28.62 12.02
N LYS A 677 25.34 29.29 11.93
CA LYS A 677 24.91 30.29 12.94
C LYS A 677 24.71 29.70 14.33
N ARG A 678 24.18 28.47 14.44
CA ARG A 678 24.05 27.76 15.72
C ARG A 678 25.42 27.38 16.29
N ARG A 679 26.40 27.04 15.45
CA ARG A 679 27.78 26.77 15.88
C ARG A 679 28.49 28.01 16.41
N THR A 680 28.26 29.19 15.82
CA THR A 680 28.86 30.44 16.29
C THR A 680 28.24 30.98 17.58
N GLN A 681 26.97 30.66 17.87
CA GLN A 681 26.35 31.03 19.15
C GLN A 681 26.83 30.16 20.33
N GLY A 682 27.19 28.89 20.09
CA GLY A 682 27.78 28.01 21.11
C GLY A 682 29.18 28.45 21.58
N THR A 683 29.89 29.27 20.80
CA THR A 683 31.22 29.79 21.19
C THR A 683 31.18 31.07 22.01
N TYR A 684 30.07 31.80 22.07
CA TYR A 684 29.95 33.01 22.92
C TYR A 684 29.44 32.72 24.34
N GLU A 685 28.83 31.56 24.58
CA GLU A 685 28.44 31.17 25.95
C GLU A 685 29.62 30.64 26.78
N LEU A 686 30.70 30.17 26.15
CA LEU A 686 31.89 29.64 26.86
C LEU A 686 32.84 30.72 27.39
N GLU A 687 32.84 31.95 26.86
CA GLU A 687 33.66 33.06 27.39
C GLU A 687 32.97 33.84 28.53
N SER A 688 31.69 33.62 28.78
CA SER A 688 30.92 34.37 29.80
C SER A 688 30.88 33.72 31.19
N TRP A 689 31.46 32.53 31.35
CA TRP A 689 31.51 31.81 32.63
C TRP A 689 32.79 32.03 33.45
N GLU A 690 33.81 32.74 32.93
CA GLU A 690 35.12 32.87 33.59
C GLU A 690 35.38 34.22 34.29
N MET A 691 34.39 35.10 34.41
CA MET A 691 34.50 36.34 35.19
C MET A 691 33.40 36.51 36.25
N LYS A 692 33.50 35.75 37.35
CA LYS A 692 33.05 36.25 38.67
C LYS A 692 33.63 35.46 39.83
N HIS A 693 34.18 36.21 40.80
CA HIS A 693 34.84 35.82 42.06
C HIS A 693 36.33 35.50 41.87
N SER A 694 37.28 36.20 42.51
CA SER A 694 37.32 36.66 43.89
C SER A 694 38.24 37.88 44.03
N GLY A 695 37.80 38.89 44.78
CA GLY A 695 38.67 39.95 45.27
C GLY A 695 39.16 39.61 46.67
N SER A 696 40.46 39.81 46.96
CA SER A 696 40.95 40.20 48.29
C SER A 696 42.48 40.38 48.31
N LYS A 697 42.88 41.57 48.80
CA LYS A 697 44.14 41.96 49.47
C LYS A 697 45.40 42.33 48.65
N LYS A 698 45.57 43.66 48.55
CA LYS A 698 46.64 44.49 49.19
C LYS A 698 48.14 44.17 48.90
N VAL A 699 48.79 45.19 48.31
CA VAL A 699 50.12 45.80 48.58
C VAL A 699 51.02 45.94 47.33
N THR A 700 51.40 47.20 47.09
CA THR A 700 52.34 47.86 46.13
C THR A 700 53.84 47.58 46.41
N PRO A 701 54.83 48.13 45.65
CA PRO A 701 55.05 48.27 44.19
C PRO A 701 56.54 47.95 43.82
N GLN A 702 57.06 48.54 42.72
CA GLN A 702 58.45 48.59 42.18
C GLN A 702 58.80 47.59 41.06
N GLU A 703 59.00 48.08 39.83
CA GLU A 703 60.30 48.45 39.18
C GLU A 703 61.15 47.20 38.88
N SER A 704 61.81 47.02 37.74
CA SER A 704 61.94 47.69 36.45
C SER A 704 62.84 46.77 35.61
N LEU A 705 62.82 46.92 34.28
CA LEU A 705 63.96 46.68 33.36
C LEU A 705 64.62 45.27 33.30
N VAL A 706 64.70 44.69 32.10
CA VAL A 706 65.91 44.60 31.25
C VAL A 706 65.73 43.52 30.17
N ILE A 707 66.14 43.93 28.98
CA ILE A 707 66.27 43.23 27.70
C ILE A 707 67.55 42.36 27.66
N ASN A 708 67.50 41.14 27.10
CA ASN A 708 68.45 40.51 26.14
C ASN A 708 68.37 38.97 26.19
N MET A 709 68.00 38.28 25.10
CA MET A 709 68.81 37.81 23.95
C MET A 709 69.59 36.48 24.17
N LYS A 710 69.11 35.44 23.45
CA LYS A 710 69.83 34.41 22.63
C LYS A 710 70.64 33.29 23.34
N PRO A 711 71.08 32.20 22.63
CA PRO A 711 70.55 31.48 21.44
C PRO A 711 70.76 29.92 21.42
N SER A 712 70.33 29.27 20.32
CA SER A 712 70.94 28.06 19.66
C SER A 712 70.66 26.67 20.29
N THR A 713 70.50 25.51 19.61
CA THR A 713 70.84 25.04 18.25
C THR A 713 70.05 23.75 17.90
N ALA A 714 69.67 23.59 16.62
CA ALA A 714 69.61 22.42 15.69
C ALA A 714 69.97 20.97 16.17
N GLN A 715 69.54 19.83 15.59
CA GLN A 715 69.43 19.40 14.17
C GLN A 715 68.87 17.93 14.01
N THR A 716 68.20 17.63 12.87
CA THR A 716 68.22 16.42 11.96
C THR A 716 67.80 14.98 12.40
N VAL A 717 66.87 14.34 11.64
CA VAL A 717 67.03 13.14 10.72
C VAL A 717 65.69 12.40 10.40
N VAL A 718 65.41 12.30 9.08
CA VAL A 718 64.71 11.37 8.12
C VAL A 718 64.08 10.01 8.58
N PRO A 719 63.07 9.40 7.88
CA PRO A 719 63.16 8.58 6.62
C PRO A 719 62.10 8.98 5.54
N VAL A 720 62.20 8.89 4.19
CA VAL A 720 62.53 7.88 3.12
C VAL A 720 61.49 6.77 2.86
N ALA A 721 60.68 7.01 1.81
CA ALA A 721 60.24 6.21 0.64
C ALA A 721 59.81 4.71 0.67
N SER A 722 58.70 4.42 -0.04
CA SER A 722 58.49 3.33 -1.03
C SER A 722 57.17 3.60 -1.81
N SER A 723 57.22 3.99 -3.09
CA SER A 723 56.99 3.17 -4.32
C SER A 723 55.58 2.53 -4.40
N GLN A 724 54.78 2.56 -5.47
CA GLN A 724 55.07 2.67 -6.91
C GLN A 724 53.74 2.86 -7.67
N SER A 725 53.74 3.64 -8.76
CA SER A 725 52.76 3.58 -9.83
C SER A 725 53.30 2.74 -10.98
N ARG A 726 52.51 1.85 -11.57
CA ARG A 726 52.74 1.35 -12.94
C ARG A 726 51.42 1.08 -13.63
N ALA A 727 51.26 1.70 -14.80
CA ALA A 727 50.30 1.34 -15.84
C ALA A 727 51.00 0.42 -16.85
N GLU A 728 50.29 -0.58 -17.38
CA GLU A 728 50.45 -1.15 -18.74
C GLU A 728 49.38 -2.25 -18.98
N THR A 729 48.55 -2.01 -20.01
CA THR A 729 47.96 -2.95 -20.98
C THR A 729 47.85 -4.45 -20.66
N GLU A 730 46.61 -4.97 -20.65
CA GLU A 730 46.00 -5.84 -21.69
C GLU A 730 44.47 -5.82 -21.57
#